data_AF-A0A1Y1N277-F1
#
_entry.id   AF-A0A1Y1N277-F1
#
_cell.length_a   1.000
_cell.length_b   1.000
_cell.length_c   1.000
_cell.angle_alpha   90.00
_cell.angle_beta   90.00
_cell.angle_gamma   90.00
#
_symmetry.space_group_name_H-M   'P 1'
#
loop_
_entity.id
_entity.type
_entity.pdbx_description
1 polymer ?
#
loop_
_entity_poly.entity_id
_entity_poly.type
_entity_poly.pdbx_seq_one_letter_code
_entity_poly.pdbx_strand_id
1 'polypeptide(L)'
;MDMICLNIILISIFIHFSTASFELRAYISQEGLHGTVTFTKVKDAIKINTNLNATLQYPNQIWSWSITEFPTDYSHLENRCESSKLGNTLVNLDDVFGFLYIPENMTAEFLTTTLRVGGESGIYGKSLLLRNTESNKLICASIVLLDKTMEKVAVAKFRSPVSGSVFFKWFATKDNDQEMLITTDLYRVSKTGGSFGFTQHSWKIYATDLLHHDDERIETSCNILQLVFDPNNKGDGLASGDIDTRVGKVKVATNYRRQQYKTLFRDEELILLPSDLTGPQRRLYLVIFDDKHENSFLTCAKIRYETPVTAKIIIQSGGIKGELQLTQRTQFEPTFLNFNLSTAKGDLETSLVYSSSVAGYRIHELPIAAAKTVGQMENSCLTTKFYYNPLKINVNMLPPNGYGTQDQYPVGDLSGKLLGRNKFVSLVEGGQELSGQYWDVFLPLQGQFSVIHRSLVIYKNTQYPTYAIMPEPWICGAIVLYEQNFKYQKQMFTAEVLIRYPIVAKILFRQPKDEPWSDTSILTEYLIHADGSQVNNSLDHRWAIHEFPPGKDFYNWTARCVSAGLVYNPYKVDFDNKSSINNCSTDTIGYCRAGDLSKRLGNLDISGTKANSERISRKLFTDQLLPLNGPNSIVGKSIVLYDDFGPKARGERLACAKIGAIYRRKAVAKDWFSNGDVTATIQGKIEFFQQTEHDITNVEVSLAGLQDNRGYHVHITPIQENLQFPCEASTLYDHWNPLNVDSKSSPKNYYGTPDQYEMGDLSGKFGTLDNHTIFKQDYNDTMLPLFGPRSILGRSIVVEKRVKGSRWACTTIERGYSPSEAREIRAIASFHHPQGHAYGYMRMKQLIYSDGSQSDTIIEINLRHPGKHDSNITRDHHWAIYVNPVGVDAAVKTQNTRCVAGGYVWNPYYTQLADPLNTELYRQECGPDNPLRCYVGDVSARVGTIDLGLRRSVVVDTNFPLEGQWSAIGRSIVILSPNKQPERYACANIEPDYDIIKYANIDKPPRFVLAQFIEDVCKVMGIPEWMLTVDSRQTKILHGGACMQILLHFKGPIANKLEQDFSRLISTGRLDSPSLYIHGFIDTKRKVKISYKQCGKKDPNDNKSRFGWFGSGSYKFSASQISLVFVILIQSCV
;
A
#
# COMPACT_ATOMS: atom_id res chain seq x y z
N MET A 1 39.42 -35.47 -49.71
CA MET A 1 39.53 -34.65 -50.94
C MET A 1 39.85 -33.22 -50.55
N ASP A 2 41.12 -33.06 -50.20
CA ASP A 2 42.08 -32.06 -50.67
C ASP A 2 41.57 -30.72 -51.23
N MET A 3 42.08 -29.66 -50.58
CA MET A 3 42.82 -28.58 -51.23
C MET A 3 42.02 -27.50 -51.98
N ILE A 4 41.28 -26.66 -51.24
CA ILE A 4 41.14 -25.21 -51.56
C ILE A 4 41.12 -24.43 -50.24
N CYS A 5 42.28 -24.32 -49.60
CA CYS A 5 42.49 -23.54 -48.39
C CYS A 5 43.77 -22.73 -48.58
N LEU A 6 43.75 -21.72 -49.47
CA LEU A 6 44.90 -20.79 -49.59
C LEU A 6 44.63 -19.43 -50.25
N ASN A 7 43.38 -18.96 -50.41
CA ASN A 7 43.15 -17.65 -51.06
C ASN A 7 42.10 -16.73 -50.40
N ILE A 8 41.76 -16.95 -49.13
CA ILE A 8 40.95 -15.98 -48.33
C ILE A 8 41.58 -15.80 -46.93
N ILE A 9 42.88 -15.54 -46.87
CA ILE A 9 43.59 -15.18 -45.62
C ILE A 9 44.26 -13.79 -45.72
N LEU A 10 44.03 -13.04 -46.79
CA LEU A 10 44.68 -11.75 -47.04
C LEU A 10 43.73 -10.55 -47.22
N ILE A 11 42.51 -10.62 -46.66
CA ILE A 11 41.63 -9.46 -46.44
C ILE A 11 41.01 -9.55 -45.02
N SER A 12 41.84 -9.80 -44.01
CA SER A 12 41.40 -9.84 -42.60
C SER A 12 42.34 -9.09 -41.65
N ILE A 13 43.21 -8.22 -42.17
CA ILE A 13 44.07 -7.34 -41.34
C ILE A 13 43.64 -5.90 -41.60
N PHE A 14 42.72 -5.43 -40.76
CA PHE A 14 42.67 -4.09 -40.15
C PHE A 14 41.32 -3.92 -39.43
N ILE A 15 41.03 -4.79 -38.46
CA ILE A 15 40.16 -4.41 -37.34
C ILE A 15 41.11 -4.18 -36.17
N HIS A 16 41.49 -2.92 -35.98
CA HIS A 16 42.06 -2.47 -34.71
C HIS A 16 40.99 -2.68 -33.63
N PHE A 17 41.02 -3.83 -32.96
CA PHE A 17 40.35 -3.98 -31.67
C PHE A 17 41.09 -3.09 -30.67
N SER A 18 40.71 -1.81 -30.59
CA SER A 18 40.98 -1.04 -29.38
C SER A 18 40.02 -1.55 -28.30
N THR A 19 40.52 -2.32 -27.35
CA THR A 19 39.77 -2.71 -26.16
C THR A 19 39.48 -1.45 -25.36
N ALA A 20 38.25 -0.92 -25.48
CA ALA A 20 37.77 0.16 -24.63
C ALA A 20 37.70 -0.33 -23.17
N SER A 21 38.29 0.42 -22.25
CA SER A 21 38.40 0.02 -20.83
C SER A 21 37.07 0.28 -20.08
N PHE A 22 36.45 1.45 -20.30
CA PHE A 22 35.08 1.77 -19.84
C PHE A 22 34.58 3.10 -20.44
N GLU A 23 33.30 3.43 -20.25
CA GLU A 23 32.60 4.55 -20.89
C GLU A 23 31.82 5.41 -19.87
N LEU A 24 31.93 6.74 -20.00
CA LEU A 24 31.15 7.74 -19.29
C LEU A 24 30.21 8.45 -20.27
N ARG A 25 29.05 8.93 -19.79
CA ARG A 25 28.07 9.62 -20.62
C ARG A 25 27.40 10.77 -19.89
N ALA A 26 27.16 11.86 -20.59
CA ALA A 26 26.35 12.99 -20.14
C ALA A 26 25.06 13.05 -20.99
N TYR A 27 23.91 13.20 -20.33
CA TYR A 27 22.59 13.23 -20.97
C TYR A 27 22.03 14.66 -20.94
N ILE A 28 21.68 15.19 -22.11
CA ILE A 28 21.35 16.60 -22.29
C ILE A 28 19.98 16.72 -22.95
N SER A 29 19.06 17.48 -22.34
CA SER A 29 17.81 17.87 -23.01
C SER A 29 17.25 19.17 -22.43
N GLN A 30 17.82 20.31 -22.84
CA GLN A 30 17.45 21.63 -22.35
C GLN A 30 17.67 22.69 -23.42
N GLU A 31 16.94 23.81 -23.36
CA GLU A 31 17.20 25.03 -24.17
C GLU A 31 17.40 24.74 -25.67
N GLY A 32 16.59 23.83 -26.21
CA GLY A 32 16.59 23.49 -27.63
C GLY A 32 17.66 22.49 -28.10
N LEU A 33 18.50 21.96 -27.21
CA LEU A 33 19.49 20.92 -27.51
C LEU A 33 19.13 19.59 -26.82
N HIS A 34 19.11 18.49 -27.56
CA HIS A 34 18.83 17.14 -27.05
C HIS A 34 19.86 16.12 -27.52
N GLY A 35 20.38 15.28 -26.63
CA GLY A 35 21.26 14.19 -27.00
C GLY A 35 22.19 13.74 -25.89
N THR A 36 23.33 13.17 -26.27
CA THR A 36 24.34 12.67 -25.34
C THR A 36 25.75 13.01 -25.77
N VAL A 37 26.62 13.28 -24.80
CA VAL A 37 28.07 13.35 -25.00
C VAL A 37 28.69 12.16 -24.28
N THR A 38 29.42 11.34 -25.03
CA THR A 38 30.02 10.09 -24.56
C THR A 38 31.54 10.26 -24.47
N PHE A 39 32.14 9.81 -23.37
CA PHE A 39 33.58 9.80 -23.15
C PHE A 39 34.04 8.35 -22.99
N THR A 40 34.85 7.88 -23.94
CA THR A 40 35.36 6.51 -23.96
C THR A 40 36.85 6.50 -23.68
N LYS A 41 37.30 5.74 -22.67
CA LYS A 41 38.72 5.57 -22.38
C LYS A 41 39.34 4.60 -23.40
N VAL A 42 40.31 5.08 -24.16
CA VAL A 42 41.08 4.31 -25.15
C VAL A 42 42.56 4.44 -24.79
N LYS A 43 43.11 3.43 -24.09
CA LYS A 43 44.46 3.49 -23.48
C LYS A 43 44.57 4.70 -22.53
N ASP A 44 45.48 5.63 -22.82
CA ASP A 44 45.71 6.86 -22.05
C ASP A 44 44.96 8.09 -22.60
N ALA A 45 44.17 7.92 -23.67
CA ALA A 45 43.40 8.99 -24.28
C ALA A 45 41.89 8.82 -24.02
N ILE A 46 41.17 9.95 -24.03
CA ILE A 46 39.71 9.99 -23.99
C ILE A 46 39.20 10.37 -25.37
N LYS A 47 38.37 9.47 -25.92
CA LYS A 47 37.59 9.71 -27.13
C LYS A 47 36.24 10.30 -26.72
N ILE A 48 35.95 11.53 -27.16
CA ILE A 48 34.67 12.21 -26.95
C ILE A 48 33.84 12.04 -28.21
N ASN A 49 32.64 11.47 -28.07
CA ASN A 49 31.69 11.35 -29.16
C ASN A 49 30.41 12.13 -28.80
N THR A 50 30.05 13.07 -29.65
CA THR A 50 28.83 13.86 -29.53
C THR A 50 27.73 13.19 -30.35
N ASN A 51 26.53 13.09 -29.79
CA ASN A 51 25.32 12.70 -30.52
C ASN A 51 24.21 13.65 -30.07
N LEU A 52 24.17 14.82 -30.69
CA LEU A 52 23.35 15.96 -30.32
C LEU A 52 22.44 16.32 -31.48
N ASN A 53 21.18 16.63 -31.18
CA ASN A 53 20.17 17.11 -32.11
C ASN A 53 19.60 18.42 -31.59
N ALA A 54 19.57 19.44 -32.45
CA ALA A 54 18.85 20.68 -32.18
C ALA A 54 17.35 20.52 -32.46
N THR A 55 16.54 21.21 -31.67
CA THR A 55 15.09 21.35 -31.92
C THR A 55 14.83 22.27 -33.10
N LEU A 56 13.65 22.14 -33.73
CA LEU A 56 13.24 23.00 -34.84
C LEU A 56 13.14 24.48 -34.46
N GLN A 57 12.91 24.79 -33.19
CA GLN A 57 12.81 26.16 -32.69
C GLN A 57 14.17 26.88 -32.73
N TYR A 58 15.26 26.13 -32.56
CA TYR A 58 16.62 26.66 -32.48
C TYR A 58 17.57 25.77 -33.29
N PRO A 59 17.48 25.79 -34.63
CA PRO A 59 18.21 24.85 -35.49
C PRO A 59 19.71 25.12 -35.53
N ASN A 60 20.11 26.40 -35.41
CA ASN A 60 21.50 26.83 -35.40
C ASN A 60 21.83 27.34 -33.99
N GLN A 61 22.82 26.76 -33.35
CA GLN A 61 23.23 27.12 -31.99
C GLN A 61 24.74 27.00 -31.84
N ILE A 62 25.34 27.92 -31.08
CA ILE A 62 26.76 27.92 -30.76
C ILE A 62 26.91 27.79 -29.25
N TRP A 63 27.52 26.69 -28.81
CA TRP A 63 27.69 26.35 -27.40
C TRP A 63 29.16 26.39 -27.00
N SER A 64 29.47 27.22 -26.01
CA SER A 64 30.67 27.09 -25.18
C SER A 64 30.49 25.92 -24.24
N TRP A 65 31.51 25.11 -24.02
CA TRP A 65 31.42 23.88 -23.25
C TRP A 65 32.59 23.69 -22.31
N SER A 66 32.28 23.31 -21.07
CA SER A 66 33.28 23.21 -20.00
C SER A 66 32.90 22.17 -18.96
N ILE A 67 33.88 21.70 -18.20
CA ILE A 67 33.70 20.73 -17.13
C ILE A 67 33.75 21.47 -15.79
N THR A 68 32.78 21.17 -14.93
CA THR A 68 32.57 21.83 -13.63
C THR A 68 32.74 20.87 -12.46
N GLU A 69 33.00 21.41 -11.28
CA GLU A 69 33.44 20.66 -10.10
C GLU A 69 32.42 19.67 -9.54
N PHE A 70 31.12 20.00 -9.54
CA PHE A 70 30.09 19.20 -8.90
C PHE A 70 29.09 18.60 -9.89
N PRO A 71 28.55 17.39 -9.59
CA PRO A 71 27.52 16.79 -10.41
C PRO A 71 26.20 17.57 -10.29
N THR A 72 25.38 17.49 -11.34
CA THR A 72 24.05 18.14 -11.42
C THR A 72 23.06 17.37 -10.55
N ASP A 73 22.33 18.08 -9.70
CA ASP A 73 21.25 17.51 -8.89
C ASP A 73 19.93 17.55 -9.65
N TYR A 74 19.43 16.38 -10.06
CA TYR A 74 18.19 16.23 -10.83
C TYR A 74 16.94 16.20 -9.95
N SER A 75 17.05 16.26 -8.62
CA SER A 75 15.90 16.44 -7.73
C SER A 75 15.31 17.86 -7.79
N HIS A 76 16.12 18.83 -8.26
CA HIS A 76 15.71 20.20 -8.55
C HIS A 76 15.37 20.38 -10.03
N LEU A 77 14.32 21.17 -10.31
CA LEU A 77 13.85 21.44 -11.66
C LEU A 77 14.37 22.77 -12.24
N GLU A 78 14.71 23.73 -11.38
CA GLU A 78 15.13 25.08 -11.77
C GLU A 78 16.52 25.40 -11.20
N ASN A 79 17.25 26.33 -11.83
CA ASN A 79 18.52 26.91 -11.37
C ASN A 79 19.65 25.90 -11.02
N ARG A 80 19.51 24.63 -11.41
CA ARG A 80 20.50 23.57 -11.13
C ARG A 80 21.84 23.74 -11.84
N CYS A 81 21.90 24.60 -12.86
CA CYS A 81 23.11 24.87 -13.64
C CYS A 81 23.88 26.12 -13.20
N GLU A 82 23.44 26.78 -12.12
CA GLU A 82 24.17 27.93 -11.58
C GLU A 82 25.54 27.52 -11.02
N SER A 83 26.50 28.45 -11.09
CA SER A 83 27.84 28.26 -10.52
C SER A 83 27.82 28.01 -9.02
N SER A 84 26.81 28.49 -8.30
CA SER A 84 26.58 28.20 -6.88
C SER A 84 26.37 26.71 -6.60
N LYS A 85 25.86 25.94 -7.57
CA LYS A 85 25.55 24.50 -7.46
C LYS A 85 26.59 23.59 -8.10
N LEU A 86 27.12 24.01 -9.25
CA LEU A 86 28.10 23.26 -10.05
C LEU A 86 29.55 23.57 -9.69
N GLY A 87 29.81 24.65 -8.95
CA GLY A 87 31.15 25.03 -8.52
C GLY A 87 31.94 25.72 -9.63
N ASN A 88 33.27 25.69 -9.52
CA ASN A 88 34.15 26.35 -10.47
C ASN A 88 34.28 25.54 -11.77
N THR A 89 34.58 26.23 -12.87
CA THR A 89 34.99 25.59 -14.12
C THR A 89 36.41 25.03 -13.97
N LEU A 90 36.56 23.71 -14.11
CA LEU A 90 37.83 23.00 -14.00
C LEU A 90 38.60 22.96 -15.32
N VAL A 91 37.90 22.65 -16.41
CA VAL A 91 38.48 22.55 -17.75
C VAL A 91 37.56 23.25 -18.74
N ASN A 92 38.10 24.21 -19.47
CA ASN A 92 37.42 24.83 -20.59
C ASN A 92 37.73 24.03 -21.86
N LEU A 93 36.70 23.46 -22.51
CA LEU A 93 36.89 22.64 -23.69
C LEU A 93 36.98 23.49 -24.97
N ASP A 94 36.52 24.75 -24.91
CA ASP A 94 36.64 25.72 -26.01
C ASP A 94 38.11 25.91 -26.41
N ASP A 95 39.01 25.96 -25.43
CA ASP A 95 40.45 26.18 -25.65
C ASP A 95 41.14 24.98 -26.33
N VAL A 96 40.53 23.79 -26.26
CA VAL A 96 41.10 22.54 -26.76
C VAL A 96 40.48 22.13 -28.10
N PHE A 97 39.17 22.29 -28.24
CA PHE A 97 38.40 21.78 -29.39
C PHE A 97 37.62 22.87 -30.14
N GLY A 98 37.56 24.09 -29.62
CA GLY A 98 36.67 25.13 -30.10
C GLY A 98 35.22 24.98 -29.59
N PHE A 99 34.38 25.92 -30.00
CA PHE A 99 32.95 25.91 -29.72
C PHE A 99 32.25 24.75 -30.44
N LEU A 100 31.13 24.28 -29.88
CA LEU A 100 30.23 23.35 -30.56
C LEU A 100 29.28 24.13 -31.46
N TYR A 101 29.44 23.99 -32.77
CA TYR A 101 28.56 24.54 -33.79
C TYR A 101 27.52 23.49 -34.18
N ILE A 102 26.25 23.69 -33.83
CA ILE A 102 25.14 22.83 -34.26
C ILE A 102 24.50 23.51 -35.48
N PRO A 103 24.39 22.84 -36.65
CA PRO A 103 24.37 21.38 -36.89
C PRO A 103 25.72 20.67 -37.17
N GLU A 104 26.82 21.38 -37.40
CA GLU A 104 28.09 20.78 -37.87
C GLU A 104 28.67 19.72 -36.90
N ASN A 105 28.50 19.92 -35.60
CA ASN A 105 28.99 19.05 -34.53
C ASN A 105 27.90 18.16 -33.92
N MET A 106 26.81 17.84 -34.65
CA MET A 106 25.80 16.91 -34.15
C MET A 106 26.39 15.52 -33.84
N THR A 107 27.20 15.01 -34.76
CA THR A 107 27.95 13.74 -34.61
C THR A 107 29.43 13.96 -34.85
N ALA A 108 30.11 14.62 -33.91
CA ALA A 108 31.54 14.87 -33.95
C ALA A 108 32.31 13.96 -32.99
N GLU A 109 33.50 13.54 -33.43
CA GLU A 109 34.45 12.75 -32.66
C GLU A 109 35.70 13.58 -32.37
N PHE A 110 36.08 13.67 -31.10
CA PHE A 110 37.30 14.33 -30.63
C PHE A 110 38.17 13.33 -29.87
N LEU A 111 39.49 13.41 -30.01
CA LEU A 111 40.43 12.59 -29.26
C LEU A 111 41.38 13.51 -28.50
N THR A 112 41.54 13.27 -27.20
CA THR A 112 42.48 14.03 -26.38
C THR A 112 43.19 13.19 -25.33
N THR A 113 44.40 13.60 -24.98
CA THR A 113 45.18 13.12 -23.83
C THR A 113 45.18 14.11 -22.66
N THR A 114 44.58 15.30 -22.84
CA THR A 114 44.52 16.33 -21.78
C THR A 114 43.53 15.98 -20.68
N LEU A 115 42.45 15.29 -21.04
CA LEU A 115 41.44 14.82 -20.09
C LEU A 115 41.80 13.44 -19.56
N ARG A 116 41.55 13.25 -18.26
CA ARG A 116 41.68 11.96 -17.58
C ARG A 116 40.34 11.58 -16.95
N VAL A 117 40.15 10.28 -16.69
CA VAL A 117 38.92 9.81 -16.04
C VAL A 117 38.96 10.14 -14.55
N GLY A 118 40.02 9.70 -13.85
CA GLY A 118 40.32 10.06 -12.47
C GLY A 118 41.45 11.10 -12.37
N GLY A 119 41.82 11.50 -11.16
CA GLY A 119 42.79 12.57 -10.92
C GLY A 119 42.16 13.93 -10.62
N GLU A 120 43.00 14.93 -10.34
CA GLU A 120 42.54 16.30 -10.03
C GLU A 120 41.78 16.96 -11.20
N SER A 121 42.18 16.68 -12.44
CA SER A 121 41.47 17.08 -13.67
C SER A 121 40.53 15.99 -14.20
N GLY A 122 40.17 15.02 -13.36
CA GLY A 122 39.34 13.87 -13.70
C GLY A 122 37.89 14.26 -14.01
N ILE A 123 37.34 13.71 -15.09
CA ILE A 123 35.95 13.97 -15.51
C ILE A 123 34.90 13.16 -14.74
N TYR A 124 35.33 12.14 -13.98
CA TYR A 124 34.42 11.32 -13.17
C TYR A 124 33.75 12.14 -12.06
N GLY A 125 32.43 11.95 -11.90
CA GLY A 125 31.65 12.62 -10.85
C GLY A 125 31.54 14.14 -11.03
N LYS A 126 31.86 14.66 -12.22
CA LYS A 126 31.77 16.08 -12.61
C LYS A 126 30.54 16.33 -13.47
N SER A 127 30.29 17.59 -13.79
CA SER A 127 29.24 17.99 -14.74
C SER A 127 29.81 18.68 -15.96
N LEU A 128 29.19 18.41 -17.11
CA LEU A 128 29.35 19.18 -18.34
C LEU A 128 28.42 20.40 -18.27
N LEU A 129 28.97 21.60 -18.47
CA LEU A 129 28.25 22.86 -18.56
C LEU A 129 28.36 23.38 -20.00
N LEU A 130 27.23 23.61 -20.65
CA LEU A 130 27.15 24.30 -21.92
C LEU A 130 26.55 25.68 -21.72
N ARG A 131 27.13 26.70 -22.36
CA ARG A 131 26.62 28.07 -22.37
C ARG A 131 26.40 28.52 -23.80
N ASN A 132 25.17 28.92 -24.10
CA ASN A 132 24.85 29.50 -25.39
C ASN A 132 25.52 30.87 -25.49
N THR A 133 26.29 31.08 -26.55
CA THR A 133 27.08 32.32 -26.72
C THR A 133 26.22 33.54 -27.04
N GLU A 134 25.03 33.35 -27.61
CA GLU A 134 24.10 34.41 -27.98
C GLU A 134 23.11 34.73 -26.86
N SER A 135 22.44 33.70 -26.32
CA SER A 135 21.36 33.86 -25.34
C SER A 135 21.81 33.81 -23.88
N ASN A 136 23.07 33.43 -23.62
CA ASN A 136 23.61 33.15 -22.28
C ASN A 136 22.86 32.07 -21.49
N LYS A 137 22.02 31.28 -22.15
CA LYS A 137 21.32 30.14 -21.54
C LYS A 137 22.32 29.04 -21.19
N LEU A 138 22.05 28.36 -20.07
CA LEU A 138 22.93 27.33 -19.50
C LEU A 138 22.26 25.97 -19.58
N ILE A 139 23.03 24.96 -19.96
CA ILE A 139 22.67 23.55 -19.93
C ILE A 139 23.69 22.84 -19.06
N CYS A 140 23.24 21.93 -18.20
CA CYS A 140 24.15 21.14 -17.39
C CYS A 140 23.75 19.67 -17.31
N ALA A 141 24.75 18.79 -17.30
CA ALA A 141 24.55 17.35 -17.25
C ALA A 141 25.67 16.66 -16.46
N SER A 142 25.29 15.78 -15.53
CA SER A 142 26.26 14.95 -14.81
C SER A 142 26.95 13.96 -15.77
N ILE A 143 28.26 13.80 -15.61
CA ILE A 143 29.05 12.79 -16.32
C ILE A 143 29.02 11.49 -15.51
N VAL A 144 28.30 10.50 -16.02
CA VAL A 144 27.97 9.27 -15.28
C VAL A 144 28.52 8.02 -15.96
N LEU A 145 28.81 6.98 -15.17
CA LEU A 145 29.36 5.72 -15.67
C LEU A 145 28.29 4.89 -16.38
N LEU A 146 28.58 4.40 -17.59
CA LEU A 146 27.62 3.60 -18.35
C LEU A 146 27.47 2.19 -17.77
N ASP A 147 28.59 1.54 -17.41
CA ASP A 147 28.55 0.28 -16.67
C ASP A 147 28.25 0.58 -15.21
N LYS A 148 26.96 0.47 -14.97
CA LYS A 148 26.29 0.69 -13.72
C LYS A 148 26.77 -0.26 -12.59
N THR A 149 27.38 -1.40 -12.87
CA THR A 149 27.79 -2.32 -11.79
C THR A 149 29.07 -1.90 -11.07
N MET A 150 29.86 -1.02 -11.69
CA MET A 150 31.18 -0.62 -11.17
C MET A 150 31.12 0.56 -10.19
N GLU A 151 30.07 1.40 -10.27
CA GLU A 151 29.91 2.59 -9.43
C GLU A 151 29.08 2.31 -8.17
N LYS A 152 29.56 2.83 -7.04
CA LYS A 152 28.95 2.71 -5.71
C LYS A 152 28.83 4.10 -5.07
N VAL A 153 27.76 4.28 -4.31
CA VAL A 153 27.47 5.54 -3.63
C VAL A 153 27.02 5.29 -2.20
N ALA A 154 27.49 6.12 -1.27
CA ALA A 154 27.04 6.15 0.11
C ALA A 154 26.79 7.60 0.55
N VAL A 155 25.92 7.79 1.54
CA VAL A 155 25.56 9.12 2.05
C VAL A 155 25.54 9.13 3.57
N ALA A 156 26.06 10.20 4.16
CA ALA A 156 25.89 10.56 5.56
C ALA A 156 25.09 11.87 5.64
N LYS A 157 23.86 11.80 6.16
CA LYS A 157 22.95 12.96 6.28
C LYS A 157 22.93 13.47 7.72
N PHE A 158 23.29 14.74 7.91
CA PHE A 158 23.30 15.43 9.20
C PHE A 158 22.03 16.28 9.37
N ARG A 159 21.50 16.34 10.60
CA ARG A 159 20.26 17.05 10.91
C ARG A 159 20.45 18.22 11.88
N SER A 160 21.23 18.03 12.95
CA SER A 160 21.51 19.05 13.97
C SER A 160 22.70 18.60 14.84
N PRO A 161 23.54 19.50 15.40
CA PRO A 161 23.56 20.97 15.23
C PRO A 161 24.13 21.44 13.88
N VAL A 162 24.74 20.52 13.12
CA VAL A 162 25.10 20.70 11.71
C VAL A 162 24.06 19.98 10.85
N SER A 163 23.65 20.59 9.74
CA SER A 163 22.76 19.97 8.76
C SER A 163 23.42 19.98 7.38
N GLY A 164 23.02 19.02 6.55
CA GLY A 164 23.57 18.83 5.21
C GLY A 164 23.90 17.37 4.94
N SER A 165 24.61 17.12 3.83
CA SER A 165 24.94 15.76 3.40
C SER A 165 26.40 15.65 2.98
N VAL A 166 26.99 14.48 3.26
CA VAL A 166 28.28 14.05 2.72
C VAL A 166 28.04 12.84 1.84
N PHE A 167 28.40 12.96 0.57
CA PHE A 167 28.28 11.90 -0.43
C PHE A 167 29.65 11.29 -0.71
N PHE A 168 29.71 9.97 -0.64
CA PHE A 168 30.86 9.15 -0.99
C PHE A 168 30.54 8.45 -2.31
N LYS A 169 31.33 8.70 -3.34
CA LYS A 169 31.12 8.16 -4.69
C LYS A 169 32.41 7.54 -5.19
N TRP A 170 32.38 6.24 -5.50
CA TRP A 170 33.57 5.54 -5.95
C TRP A 170 33.27 4.49 -7.01
N PHE A 171 34.29 4.17 -7.80
CA PHE A 171 34.29 3.03 -8.70
C PHE A 171 35.62 2.30 -8.63
N ALA A 172 35.60 1.02 -9.03
CA ALA A 172 36.81 0.22 -9.23
C ALA A 172 36.62 -0.64 -10.48
N THR A 173 37.59 -0.61 -11.40
CA THR A 173 37.59 -1.41 -12.63
C THR A 173 38.51 -2.62 -12.51
N LYS A 174 38.41 -3.55 -13.48
CA LYS A 174 39.30 -4.71 -13.57
C LYS A 174 40.74 -4.34 -13.92
N ASP A 175 40.95 -3.16 -14.51
CA ASP A 175 42.25 -2.63 -14.93
C ASP A 175 42.95 -1.87 -13.79
N ASN A 176 42.54 -2.07 -12.54
CA ASN A 176 43.00 -1.35 -11.33
C ASN A 176 42.75 0.17 -11.34
N ASP A 177 41.92 0.71 -12.23
CA ASP A 177 41.48 2.10 -12.09
C ASP A 177 40.48 2.19 -10.93
N GLN A 178 40.81 3.00 -9.93
CA GLN A 178 39.94 3.27 -8.78
C GLN A 178 39.97 4.76 -8.48
N GLU A 179 38.83 5.30 -8.05
CA GLU A 179 38.67 6.71 -7.71
C GLU A 179 37.59 6.83 -6.64
N MET A 180 37.86 7.62 -5.60
CA MET A 180 36.90 7.89 -4.53
C MET A 180 36.79 9.40 -4.33
N LEU A 181 35.56 9.88 -4.52
CA LEU A 181 35.17 11.28 -4.42
C LEU A 181 34.26 11.48 -3.22
N ILE A 182 34.58 12.47 -2.40
CA ILE A 182 33.78 12.84 -1.23
C ILE A 182 33.27 14.26 -1.43
N THR A 183 31.96 14.42 -1.64
CA THR A 183 31.33 15.73 -1.78
C THR A 183 30.65 16.10 -0.47
N THR A 184 30.95 17.28 0.07
CA THR A 184 30.33 17.78 1.30
C THR A 184 29.53 19.05 1.02
N ASP A 185 28.33 19.14 1.60
CA ASP A 185 27.54 20.36 1.67
C ASP A 185 26.92 20.48 3.07
N LEU A 186 27.56 21.26 3.95
CA LEU A 186 27.27 21.31 5.39
C LEU A 186 27.11 22.75 5.89
N TYR A 187 26.15 22.95 6.79
CA TYR A 187 25.88 24.24 7.41
C TYR A 187 25.38 24.12 8.85
N ARG A 188 25.59 25.17 9.64
CA ARG A 188 25.16 25.22 11.05
C ARG A 188 23.69 25.62 11.15
N VAL A 189 22.96 24.92 12.00
CA VAL A 189 21.54 25.16 12.28
C VAL A 189 21.33 26.21 13.38
N SER A 190 22.23 26.26 14.37
CA SER A 190 22.17 27.21 15.49
C SER A 190 22.91 28.52 15.19
N LYS A 191 22.40 29.64 15.72
CA LYS A 191 23.06 30.95 15.63
C LYS A 191 24.34 30.95 16.47
N THR A 192 25.50 30.93 15.82
CA THR A 192 26.78 31.31 16.45
C THR A 192 27.32 32.59 15.83
N GLY A 193 27.60 33.58 16.67
CA GLY A 193 28.15 34.89 16.29
C GLY A 193 29.61 34.82 15.85
N GLY A 194 29.88 34.12 14.74
CA GLY A 194 31.19 34.13 14.08
C GLY A 194 31.28 35.27 13.06
N SER A 195 32.40 36.00 13.06
CA SER A 195 32.69 37.05 12.07
C SER A 195 32.99 36.50 10.66
N PHE A 196 33.20 35.19 10.53
CA PHE A 196 33.60 34.51 9.28
C PHE A 196 32.43 33.68 8.70
N GLY A 197 32.41 33.52 7.37
CA GLY A 197 31.33 32.84 6.63
C GLY A 197 31.24 31.32 6.84
N PHE A 198 32.29 30.69 7.39
CA PHE A 198 32.35 29.25 7.65
C PHE A 198 33.26 28.93 8.85
N THR A 199 33.11 27.74 9.40
CA THR A 199 34.03 27.11 10.37
C THR A 199 34.70 25.89 9.75
N GLN A 200 35.89 25.51 10.24
CA GLN A 200 36.62 24.33 9.77
C GLN A 200 36.71 23.29 10.88
N HIS A 201 36.45 22.03 10.54
CA HIS A 201 36.33 20.94 11.50
C HIS A 201 37.17 19.74 11.06
N SER A 202 37.79 19.07 12.03
CA SER A 202 38.30 17.71 11.85
C SER A 202 37.14 16.74 11.71
N TRP A 203 37.34 15.66 10.95
CA TRP A 203 36.29 14.71 10.62
C TRP A 203 36.86 13.34 10.30
N LYS A 204 36.23 12.29 10.86
CA LYS A 204 36.75 10.92 10.82
C LYS A 204 35.62 9.91 10.70
N ILE A 205 35.91 8.72 10.16
CA ILE A 205 34.98 7.59 10.16
C ILE A 205 35.25 6.71 11.37
N TYR A 206 34.22 6.53 12.18
CA TYR A 206 34.19 5.61 13.31
C TYR A 206 33.38 4.37 12.98
N ALA A 207 33.75 3.24 13.58
CA ALA A 207 33.01 1.99 13.55
C ALA A 207 32.42 1.67 14.92
N THR A 208 31.25 1.04 14.94
CA THR A 208 30.68 0.48 16.16
C THR A 208 31.42 -0.78 16.60
N ASP A 209 31.47 -1.05 17.91
CA ASP A 209 31.95 -2.32 18.44
C ASP A 209 30.95 -3.46 18.14
N LEU A 210 31.46 -4.68 17.93
CA LEU A 210 30.73 -5.90 17.55
C LEU A 210 29.61 -6.27 18.55
N LEU A 211 29.71 -5.84 19.81
CA LEU A 211 28.77 -6.15 20.89
C LEU A 211 27.67 -5.09 21.08
N HIS A 212 27.74 -3.94 20.40
CA HIS A 212 26.78 -2.83 20.57
C HIS A 212 25.91 -2.64 19.33
N HIS A 213 24.67 -3.15 19.38
CA HIS A 213 23.70 -3.09 18.28
C HIS A 213 22.68 -1.93 18.38
N ASP A 214 22.79 -1.07 19.40
CA ASP A 214 21.83 0.00 19.70
C ASP A 214 21.99 1.22 18.77
N ASP A 215 21.51 1.13 17.53
CA ASP A 215 21.44 2.27 16.58
C ASP A 215 20.69 3.48 17.19
N GLU A 216 19.72 3.23 18.06
CA GLU A 216 18.88 4.27 18.69
C GLU A 216 19.66 5.20 19.64
N ARG A 217 20.68 4.69 20.34
CA ARG A 217 21.50 5.49 21.26
C ARG A 217 22.60 6.29 20.54
N ILE A 218 23.05 5.81 19.39
CA ILE A 218 24.14 6.44 18.62
C ILE A 218 23.63 7.63 17.81
N GLU A 219 22.42 7.55 17.25
CA GLU A 219 21.79 8.72 16.58
C GLU A 219 21.46 9.87 17.55
N THR A 220 21.36 9.58 18.86
CA THR A 220 21.10 10.59 19.91
C THR A 220 22.38 11.12 20.56
N SER A 221 23.46 10.34 20.60
CA SER A 221 24.78 10.77 21.10
C SER A 221 25.93 10.03 20.43
N CYS A 222 26.87 10.80 19.89
CA CYS A 222 28.06 10.27 19.22
C CYS A 222 29.10 9.68 20.16
N ASN A 223 28.99 9.93 21.47
CA ASN A 223 30.01 9.58 22.47
C ASN A 223 30.23 8.07 22.66
N ILE A 224 29.35 7.24 22.10
CA ILE A 224 29.49 5.77 22.13
C ILE A 224 30.54 5.29 21.10
N LEU A 225 30.86 6.12 20.10
CA LEU A 225 31.85 5.81 19.08
C LEU A 225 33.26 5.94 19.65
N GLN A 226 33.99 4.82 19.71
CA GLN A 226 35.33 4.76 20.28
C GLN A 226 36.40 4.33 19.28
N LEU A 227 36.03 3.51 18.29
CA LEU A 227 36.97 2.91 17.35
C LEU A 227 36.95 3.67 16.02
N VAL A 228 38.11 4.23 15.64
CA VAL A 228 38.30 4.75 14.28
C VAL A 228 38.32 3.57 13.31
N PHE A 229 37.71 3.74 12.14
CA PHE A 229 37.64 2.69 11.13
C PHE A 229 39.02 2.36 10.57
N ASP A 230 39.60 1.24 11.00
CA ASP A 230 40.93 0.80 10.57
C ASP A 230 40.93 -0.69 10.17
N PRO A 231 40.41 -1.04 8.99
CA PRO A 231 40.35 -2.44 8.55
C PRO A 231 41.73 -3.07 8.34
N ASN A 232 42.76 -2.25 8.10
CA ASN A 232 44.13 -2.69 7.84
C ASN A 232 45.05 -2.62 9.08
N ASN A 233 44.51 -2.21 10.23
CA ASN A 233 45.23 -2.08 11.50
C ASN A 233 46.54 -1.25 11.37
N LYS A 234 46.48 -0.13 10.63
CA LYS A 234 47.60 0.79 10.41
C LYS A 234 47.94 1.61 11.67
N GLY A 235 47.02 1.73 12.63
CA GLY A 235 47.19 2.45 13.89
C GLY A 235 46.71 3.91 13.85
N ASP A 236 46.72 4.57 15.02
CA ASP A 236 46.15 5.91 15.22
C ASP A 236 46.82 6.97 14.32
N GLY A 237 46.00 7.77 13.64
CA GLY A 237 46.45 8.83 12.72
C GLY A 237 46.79 8.33 11.32
N LEU A 238 46.88 7.01 11.12
CA LEU A 238 47.13 6.33 9.85
C LEU A 238 45.97 5.41 9.44
N ALA A 239 44.89 5.37 10.24
CA ALA A 239 43.74 4.53 9.97
C ALA A 239 43.01 4.99 8.71
N SER A 240 42.35 4.07 8.00
CA SER A 240 41.51 4.42 6.85
C SER A 240 40.41 5.44 7.21
N GLY A 241 39.95 5.47 8.46
CA GLY A 241 38.97 6.40 8.99
C GLY A 241 39.51 7.80 9.33
N ASP A 242 40.83 8.01 9.42
CA ASP A 242 41.45 9.33 9.62
C ASP A 242 41.45 10.13 8.30
N ILE A 243 40.27 10.57 7.87
CA ILE A 243 40.08 11.25 6.58
C ILE A 243 40.70 12.65 6.60
N ASP A 244 40.55 13.38 7.70
CA ASP A 244 40.99 14.77 7.83
C ASP A 244 42.50 14.96 7.66
N THR A 245 43.31 13.99 8.10
CA THR A 245 44.76 14.03 7.92
C THR A 245 45.17 13.85 6.46
N ARG A 246 44.37 13.12 5.67
CA ARG A 246 44.64 12.86 4.25
C ARG A 246 44.09 13.92 3.31
N VAL A 247 42.80 14.26 3.44
CA VAL A 247 42.11 15.17 2.50
C VAL A 247 41.88 16.57 3.06
N GLY A 248 42.21 16.81 4.34
CA GLY A 248 42.07 18.10 5.01
C GLY A 248 40.77 18.26 5.80
N LYS A 249 40.64 19.39 6.52
CA LYS A 249 39.47 19.72 7.36
C LYS A 249 38.23 20.07 6.51
N VAL A 250 37.04 19.68 6.99
CA VAL A 250 35.76 19.98 6.34
C VAL A 250 35.27 21.39 6.70
N LYS A 251 34.63 22.08 5.75
CA LYS A 251 34.04 23.40 5.95
C LYS A 251 32.55 23.28 6.29
N VAL A 252 32.09 24.04 7.29
CA VAL A 252 30.67 24.13 7.67
C VAL A 252 30.24 25.59 7.58
N ALA A 253 29.24 25.89 6.74
CA ALA A 253 28.78 27.25 6.54
C ALA A 253 28.09 27.81 7.80
N THR A 254 28.39 29.06 8.18
CA THR A 254 27.72 29.71 9.33
C THR A 254 26.35 30.28 8.93
N ASN A 255 26.18 30.68 7.67
CA ASN A 255 24.90 31.12 7.10
C ASN A 255 24.77 30.66 5.65
N TYR A 256 24.03 29.56 5.45
CA TYR A 256 23.89 28.89 4.15
C TYR A 256 23.25 29.76 3.05
N ARG A 257 22.43 30.75 3.42
CA ARG A 257 21.79 31.64 2.44
C ARG A 257 22.70 32.74 1.93
N ARG A 258 23.69 33.15 2.73
CA ARG A 258 24.68 34.15 2.31
C ARG A 258 25.78 33.51 1.49
N GLN A 259 26.27 32.36 1.94
CA GLN A 259 27.38 31.69 1.28
C GLN A 259 27.30 30.18 1.50
N GLN A 260 27.28 29.43 0.40
CA GLN A 260 27.34 27.97 0.38
C GLN A 260 28.80 27.54 0.25
N TYR A 261 29.20 26.52 1.01
CA TYR A 261 30.56 25.98 1.00
C TYR A 261 30.51 24.50 0.65
N LYS A 262 30.12 24.21 -0.59
CA LYS A 262 30.23 22.87 -1.15
C LYS A 262 31.69 22.59 -1.46
N THR A 263 32.20 21.42 -1.07
CA THR A 263 33.60 21.04 -1.32
C THR A 263 33.68 19.62 -1.85
N LEU A 264 34.62 19.41 -2.78
CA LEU A 264 34.97 18.09 -3.30
C LEU A 264 36.34 17.67 -2.77
N PHE A 265 36.42 16.47 -2.23
CA PHE A 265 37.67 15.83 -1.82
C PHE A 265 37.90 14.56 -2.63
N ARG A 266 39.18 14.24 -2.83
CA ARG A 266 39.65 13.01 -3.47
C ARG A 266 40.46 12.23 -2.46
N ASP A 267 40.13 10.96 -2.24
CA ASP A 267 40.85 10.08 -1.33
C ASP A 267 41.33 8.84 -2.09
N GLU A 268 42.63 8.61 -2.16
CA GLU A 268 43.18 7.47 -2.91
C GLU A 268 43.26 6.19 -2.06
N GLU A 269 43.10 6.28 -0.73
CA GLU A 269 43.28 5.16 0.20
C GLU A 269 41.97 4.63 0.79
N LEU A 270 40.91 5.44 0.84
CA LEU A 270 39.66 5.05 1.46
C LEU A 270 38.89 4.03 0.62
N ILE A 271 38.78 2.81 1.13
CA ILE A 271 37.98 1.73 0.55
C ILE A 271 36.78 1.49 1.45
N LEU A 272 35.58 1.74 0.93
CA LEU A 272 34.32 1.37 1.56
C LEU A 272 33.73 0.17 0.82
N LEU A 273 33.69 -0.99 1.47
CA LEU A 273 33.00 -2.15 0.90
C LEU A 273 31.50 -2.04 1.17
N PRO A 274 30.62 -2.38 0.20
CA PRO A 274 29.18 -2.42 0.46
C PRO A 274 28.80 -3.32 1.64
N SER A 275 29.54 -4.42 1.86
CA SER A 275 29.38 -5.30 3.02
C SER A 275 29.62 -4.58 4.35
N ASP A 276 30.51 -3.59 4.41
CA ASP A 276 30.80 -2.83 5.64
C ASP A 276 29.70 -1.80 5.94
N LEU A 277 28.97 -1.38 4.90
CA LEU A 277 27.87 -0.41 5.00
C LEU A 277 26.51 -1.08 5.20
N THR A 278 26.36 -2.33 4.77
CA THR A 278 25.09 -3.09 4.82
C THR A 278 25.11 -4.24 5.82
N GLY A 279 26.30 -4.66 6.27
CA GLY A 279 26.47 -5.80 7.16
C GLY A 279 25.98 -5.54 8.59
N PRO A 280 25.59 -6.60 9.32
CA PRO A 280 25.08 -6.46 10.68
C PRO A 280 26.18 -6.22 11.73
N GLN A 281 27.44 -6.54 11.44
CA GLN A 281 28.50 -6.65 12.45
C GLN A 281 29.12 -5.31 12.88
N ARG A 282 29.44 -4.42 11.93
CA ARG A 282 30.05 -3.12 12.20
C ARG A 282 29.36 -2.07 11.35
N ARG A 283 28.94 -0.97 11.97
CA ARG A 283 28.29 0.15 11.30
C ARG A 283 29.23 1.34 11.29
N LEU A 284 29.31 2.03 10.15
CA LEU A 284 30.20 3.18 9.97
C LEU A 284 29.45 4.49 10.19
N TYR A 285 30.08 5.39 10.93
CA TYR A 285 29.58 6.72 11.27
C TYR A 285 30.64 7.77 10.90
N LEU A 286 30.22 8.81 10.19
CA LEU A 286 31.04 9.98 9.96
C LEU A 286 30.87 10.94 11.14
N VAL A 287 31.97 11.28 11.80
CA VAL A 287 32.01 12.16 12.97
C VAL A 287 32.68 13.47 12.59
N ILE A 288 32.08 14.59 12.96
CA ILE A 288 32.63 15.94 12.83
C ILE A 288 32.96 16.43 14.24
N PHE A 289 34.17 16.95 14.43
CA PHE A 289 34.68 17.42 15.71
C PHE A 289 34.38 18.91 15.92
N ASP A 290 34.37 19.36 17.18
CA ASP A 290 34.21 20.77 17.53
C ASP A 290 35.44 21.58 17.05
N ASP A 291 35.21 22.81 16.58
CA ASP A 291 36.28 23.67 16.04
C ASP A 291 37.22 24.20 17.13
N LYS A 292 36.75 24.28 18.38
CA LYS A 292 37.54 24.80 19.51
C LYS A 292 38.11 23.67 20.37
N HIS A 293 37.41 22.54 20.44
CA HIS A 293 37.81 21.37 21.23
C HIS A 293 38.00 20.17 20.31
N GLU A 294 39.21 19.99 19.78
CA GLU A 294 39.50 18.95 18.76
C GLU A 294 39.26 17.51 19.21
N ASN A 295 39.11 17.26 20.53
CA ASN A 295 38.76 15.94 21.09
C ASN A 295 37.25 15.75 21.33
N SER A 296 36.43 16.77 21.11
CA SER A 296 34.98 16.72 21.33
C SER A 296 34.25 16.49 20.02
N PHE A 297 33.29 15.56 20.01
CA PHE A 297 32.40 15.38 18.87
C PHE A 297 31.39 16.53 18.81
N LEU A 298 31.29 17.19 17.66
CA LEU A 298 30.25 18.17 17.37
C LEU A 298 28.95 17.46 16.93
N THR A 299 29.08 16.50 16.01
CA THR A 299 27.96 15.70 15.50
C THR A 299 28.47 14.45 14.79
N CYS A 300 27.57 13.49 14.56
CA CYS A 300 27.85 12.31 13.76
C CYS A 300 26.64 11.91 12.92
N ALA A 301 26.88 11.16 11.84
CA ALA A 301 25.83 10.59 11.01
C ALA A 301 26.26 9.23 10.48
N LYS A 302 25.32 8.27 10.44
CA LYS A 302 25.56 6.94 9.86
C LYS A 302 25.85 7.06 8.37
N ILE A 303 26.91 6.43 7.90
CA ILE A 303 27.22 6.29 6.47
C ILE A 303 26.36 5.14 5.94
N ARG A 304 25.44 5.45 5.02
CA ARG A 304 24.50 4.48 4.47
C ARG A 304 24.79 4.27 2.99
N TYR A 305 24.82 3.01 2.57
CA TYR A 305 24.86 2.68 1.15
C TYR A 305 23.57 3.19 0.47
N GLU A 306 23.72 3.92 -0.63
CA GLU A 306 22.59 4.47 -1.38
C GLU A 306 22.10 3.44 -2.40
N THR A 307 20.87 2.95 -2.21
CA THR A 307 20.25 2.00 -3.13
C THR A 307 19.45 2.74 -4.20
N PRO A 308 19.48 2.29 -5.46
CA PRO A 308 18.62 2.82 -6.53
C PRO A 308 17.14 2.84 -6.14
N VAL A 309 16.45 3.92 -6.51
CA VAL A 309 14.99 3.97 -6.44
C VAL A 309 14.41 3.37 -7.71
N THR A 310 13.77 2.23 -7.53
CA THR A 310 13.08 1.47 -8.57
C THR A 310 11.59 1.52 -8.35
N ALA A 311 10.85 1.95 -9.37
CA ALA A 311 9.40 2.02 -9.37
C ALA A 311 8.81 1.31 -10.58
N LYS A 312 7.62 0.74 -10.40
CA LYS A 312 6.92 -0.01 -11.43
C LYS A 312 5.46 0.42 -11.46
N ILE A 313 4.94 0.51 -12.67
CA ILE A 313 3.52 0.73 -12.94
C ILE A 313 3.00 -0.50 -13.67
N ILE A 314 1.91 -1.06 -13.18
CA ILE A 314 1.23 -2.18 -13.81
C ILE A 314 -0.06 -1.66 -14.43
N ILE A 315 -0.24 -1.89 -15.73
CA ILE A 315 -1.46 -1.57 -16.47
C ILE A 315 -2.13 -2.89 -16.84
N GLN A 316 -3.38 -3.03 -16.41
CA GLN A 316 -4.23 -4.20 -16.65
C GLN A 316 -5.68 -3.72 -16.74
N SER A 317 -5.97 -2.84 -17.69
CA SER A 317 -7.31 -2.26 -17.88
C SER A 317 -7.56 -1.90 -19.33
N GLY A 318 -8.83 -1.81 -19.74
CA GLY A 318 -9.21 -1.37 -21.08
C GLY A 318 -8.71 -2.26 -22.21
N GLY A 319 -8.42 -3.53 -21.94
CA GLY A 319 -7.84 -4.46 -22.92
C GLY A 319 -6.33 -4.30 -23.14
N ILE A 320 -5.64 -3.47 -22.33
CA ILE A 320 -4.19 -3.24 -22.38
C ILE A 320 -3.52 -3.85 -21.16
N LYS A 321 -2.44 -4.60 -21.38
CA LYS A 321 -1.64 -5.24 -20.34
C LYS A 321 -0.16 -4.90 -20.48
N GLY A 322 0.51 -4.71 -19.36
CA GLY A 322 1.97 -4.58 -19.33
C GLY A 322 2.46 -3.75 -18.17
N GLU A 323 3.71 -3.31 -18.28
CA GLU A 323 4.37 -2.56 -17.22
C GLU A 323 5.28 -1.45 -17.76
N LEU A 324 5.42 -0.41 -16.94
CA LEU A 324 6.46 0.62 -17.09
C LEU A 324 7.38 0.53 -15.87
N GLN A 325 8.67 0.37 -16.12
CA GLN A 325 9.70 0.40 -15.08
C GLN A 325 10.41 1.75 -15.10
N LEU A 326 10.60 2.33 -13.91
CA LEU A 326 11.30 3.58 -13.67
C LEU A 326 12.48 3.29 -12.75
N THR A 327 13.67 3.80 -13.08
CA THR A 327 14.86 3.65 -12.24
C THR A 327 15.63 4.96 -12.18
N GLN A 328 15.85 5.46 -10.97
CA GLN A 328 16.78 6.54 -10.69
C GLN A 328 17.76 6.03 -9.64
N ARG A 329 19.05 5.99 -10.01
CA ARG A 329 20.08 5.39 -9.17
C ARG A 329 20.48 6.28 -8.02
N THR A 330 20.80 7.54 -8.33
CA THR A 330 21.07 8.61 -7.36
C THR A 330 20.36 9.86 -7.82
N GLN A 331 20.26 10.86 -6.94
CA GLN A 331 19.77 12.19 -7.31
C GLN A 331 20.64 12.89 -8.37
N PHE A 332 21.87 12.42 -8.60
CA PHE A 332 22.81 12.99 -9.57
C PHE A 332 22.73 12.33 -10.96
N GLU A 333 21.76 11.45 -11.17
CA GLU A 333 21.52 10.76 -12.45
C GLU A 333 20.12 11.02 -13.02
N PRO A 334 19.99 11.00 -14.36
CA PRO A 334 18.68 11.00 -15.02
C PRO A 334 17.84 9.78 -14.62
N THR A 335 16.53 9.90 -14.79
CA THR A 335 15.60 8.78 -14.60
C THR A 335 15.51 7.97 -15.88
N PHE A 336 15.65 6.66 -15.77
CA PHE A 336 15.50 5.72 -16.88
C PHE A 336 14.11 5.09 -16.86
N LEU A 337 13.50 4.99 -18.04
CA LEU A 337 12.17 4.44 -18.24
C LEU A 337 12.24 3.25 -19.20
N ASN A 338 11.48 2.19 -18.94
CA ASN A 338 11.35 1.04 -19.82
C ASN A 338 9.88 0.67 -20.00
N PHE A 339 9.34 0.93 -21.19
CA PHE A 339 7.95 0.67 -21.55
C PHE A 339 7.82 -0.74 -22.15
N ASN A 340 6.98 -1.56 -21.53
CA ASN A 340 6.61 -2.88 -22.02
C ASN A 340 5.09 -3.04 -21.93
N LEU A 341 4.38 -2.40 -22.85
CA LEU A 341 2.91 -2.44 -22.95
C LEU A 341 2.50 -3.20 -24.20
N SER A 342 1.40 -3.95 -24.09
CA SER A 342 0.85 -4.77 -25.17
C SER A 342 -0.67 -4.88 -25.04
N THR A 343 -1.35 -5.28 -26.11
CA THR A 343 -2.77 -5.62 -26.01
C THR A 343 -2.96 -6.96 -25.29
N ALA A 344 -4.06 -7.10 -24.57
CA ALA A 344 -4.32 -8.30 -23.79
C ALA A 344 -4.45 -9.57 -24.66
N LYS A 345 -5.06 -9.41 -25.85
CA LYS A 345 -5.18 -10.48 -26.85
C LYS A 345 -3.85 -10.78 -27.55
N GLY A 346 -2.98 -9.79 -27.74
CA GLY A 346 -1.68 -9.94 -28.38
C GLY A 346 -1.73 -10.16 -29.90
N ASP A 347 -2.86 -9.90 -30.54
CA ASP A 347 -3.00 -9.97 -32.00
C ASP A 347 -2.61 -8.64 -32.66
N LEU A 348 -2.22 -8.72 -33.94
CA LEU A 348 -1.75 -7.56 -34.71
C LEU A 348 -2.85 -6.51 -34.92
N GLU A 349 -4.09 -6.95 -35.15
CA GLU A 349 -5.22 -6.05 -35.40
C GLU A 349 -5.50 -5.17 -34.18
N THR A 350 -5.61 -5.76 -32.98
CA THR A 350 -5.79 -4.95 -31.76
C THR A 350 -4.58 -4.08 -31.46
N SER A 351 -3.37 -4.54 -31.77
CA SER A 351 -2.15 -3.76 -31.57
C SER A 351 -2.11 -2.52 -32.48
N LEU A 352 -2.58 -2.64 -33.73
CA LEU A 352 -2.74 -1.50 -34.65
C LEU A 352 -3.81 -0.52 -34.15
N VAL A 353 -4.94 -1.01 -33.64
CA VAL A 353 -5.99 -0.17 -33.04
C VAL A 353 -5.46 0.56 -31.80
N TYR A 354 -4.70 -0.12 -30.94
CA TYR A 354 -4.05 0.50 -29.81
C TYR A 354 -3.09 1.61 -30.26
N SER A 355 -2.14 1.29 -31.13
CA SER A 355 -1.11 2.24 -31.60
C SER A 355 -1.71 3.48 -32.26
N SER A 356 -2.82 3.32 -32.99
CA SER A 356 -3.53 4.44 -33.64
C SER A 356 -4.47 5.23 -32.71
N SER A 357 -4.97 4.62 -31.64
CA SER A 357 -5.91 5.27 -30.71
C SER A 357 -5.23 6.02 -29.57
N VAL A 358 -4.00 5.64 -29.20
CA VAL A 358 -3.24 6.31 -28.14
C VAL A 358 -2.98 7.76 -28.53
N ALA A 359 -3.36 8.67 -27.64
CA ALA A 359 -3.11 10.11 -27.78
C ALA A 359 -1.88 10.57 -26.99
N GLY A 360 -1.50 9.84 -25.93
CA GLY A 360 -0.26 10.07 -25.21
C GLY A 360 -0.23 9.50 -23.79
N TYR A 361 0.95 9.59 -23.17
CA TYR A 361 1.28 9.08 -21.85
C TYR A 361 1.58 10.25 -20.93
N ARG A 362 0.88 10.33 -19.79
CA ARG A 362 1.04 11.43 -18.84
C ARG A 362 1.04 10.94 -17.41
N ILE A 363 1.89 11.48 -16.56
CA ILE A 363 1.85 11.28 -15.11
C ILE A 363 0.99 12.38 -14.52
N HIS A 364 -0.01 11.99 -13.75
CA HIS A 364 -0.97 12.87 -13.10
C HIS A 364 -0.56 13.27 -11.69
N GLU A 365 -1.19 14.31 -11.15
CA GLU A 365 -0.87 14.85 -9.84
C GLU A 365 -1.20 13.89 -8.69
N LEU A 366 -2.26 13.09 -8.81
CA LEU A 366 -2.76 12.27 -7.71
C LEU A 366 -2.78 10.78 -8.07
N PRO A 367 -2.68 9.88 -7.07
CA PRO A 367 -3.03 8.48 -7.28
C PRO A 367 -4.53 8.32 -7.56
N ILE A 368 -4.88 7.16 -8.11
CA ILE A 368 -6.26 6.76 -8.33
C ILE A 368 -7.00 6.73 -6.98
N ALA A 369 -8.18 7.35 -6.92
CA ALA A 369 -9.01 7.32 -5.72
C ALA A 369 -9.54 5.90 -5.46
N ALA A 370 -9.63 5.52 -4.19
CA ALA A 370 -10.21 4.24 -3.80
C ALA A 370 -11.71 4.18 -4.13
N ALA A 371 -12.23 2.98 -4.37
CA ALA A 371 -13.63 2.78 -4.67
C ALA A 371 -14.50 3.18 -3.46
N LYS A 372 -15.33 4.20 -3.66
CA LYS A 372 -16.25 4.75 -2.65
C LYS A 372 -17.58 4.01 -2.55
N THR A 373 -18.00 3.32 -3.62
CA THR A 373 -19.30 2.64 -3.70
C THR A 373 -19.18 1.26 -4.34
N VAL A 374 -20.19 0.40 -4.15
CA VAL A 374 -20.20 -0.95 -4.73
C VAL A 374 -20.35 -0.90 -6.27
N GLY A 375 -21.28 -0.11 -6.80
CA GLY A 375 -21.77 -0.25 -8.19
C GLY A 375 -21.41 0.82 -9.23
N GLN A 376 -20.66 1.88 -8.90
CA GLN A 376 -20.33 2.91 -9.89
C GLN A 376 -19.22 2.46 -10.86
N MET A 377 -19.56 2.41 -12.16
CA MET A 377 -18.66 2.15 -13.28
C MET A 377 -18.08 3.47 -13.83
N GLU A 378 -17.56 4.32 -12.95
CA GLU A 378 -16.90 5.55 -13.36
C GLU A 378 -15.44 5.25 -13.77
N ASN A 379 -14.94 5.98 -14.77
CA ASN A 379 -13.55 5.92 -15.14
C ASN A 379 -12.68 6.46 -13.99
N SER A 380 -12.07 5.56 -13.23
CA SER A 380 -11.27 5.87 -12.05
C SER A 380 -10.09 6.79 -12.36
N CYS A 381 -9.62 6.83 -13.62
CA CYS A 381 -8.54 7.70 -14.06
C CYS A 381 -8.92 9.19 -14.00
N LEU A 382 -10.21 9.53 -14.01
CA LEU A 382 -10.67 10.93 -13.86
C LEU A 382 -10.40 11.51 -12.47
N THR A 383 -10.21 10.65 -11.45
CA THR A 383 -9.95 11.07 -10.06
C THR A 383 -8.52 11.58 -9.83
N THR A 384 -7.65 11.43 -10.82
CA THR A 384 -6.21 11.68 -10.70
C THR A 384 -5.80 13.15 -10.94
N LYS A 385 -6.79 14.03 -11.21
CA LYS A 385 -6.62 15.45 -11.63
C LYS A 385 -5.90 15.57 -12.98
N PHE A 386 -5.07 16.58 -13.14
CA PHE A 386 -4.34 16.88 -14.38
C PHE A 386 -2.93 16.29 -14.34
N TYR A 387 -2.23 16.34 -15.47
CA TYR A 387 -0.84 15.93 -15.50
C TYR A 387 0.03 16.84 -14.61
N TYR A 388 1.04 16.25 -13.99
CA TYR A 388 1.85 16.90 -12.97
C TYR A 388 2.70 18.02 -13.57
N ASN A 389 2.39 19.26 -13.20
CA ASN A 389 3.02 20.47 -13.73
C ASN A 389 3.43 21.45 -12.60
N PRO A 390 4.42 21.08 -11.75
CA PRO A 390 4.82 21.90 -10.61
C PRO A 390 5.39 23.28 -11.02
N LEU A 391 5.98 23.38 -12.22
CA LEU A 391 6.52 24.62 -12.79
C LEU A 391 5.45 25.51 -13.45
N LYS A 392 4.19 25.07 -13.50
CA LYS A 392 3.08 25.79 -14.13
C LYS A 392 3.38 26.21 -15.58
N ILE A 393 4.07 25.34 -16.34
CA ILE A 393 4.36 25.54 -17.77
C ILE A 393 3.04 25.73 -18.52
N ASN A 394 2.99 26.71 -19.43
CA ASN A 394 1.79 26.99 -20.21
C ASN A 394 1.56 25.92 -21.29
N VAL A 395 0.50 25.15 -21.09
CA VAL A 395 0.06 24.03 -21.93
C VAL A 395 -0.23 24.43 -23.38
N ASN A 396 -0.68 25.66 -23.60
CA ASN A 396 -1.09 26.13 -24.93
C ASN A 396 0.10 26.50 -25.82
N MET A 397 1.31 26.57 -25.25
CA MET A 397 2.54 26.94 -25.95
C MET A 397 3.54 25.77 -26.05
N LEU A 398 3.08 24.54 -25.82
CA LEU A 398 3.94 23.35 -25.88
C LEU A 398 4.31 23.02 -27.34
N PRO A 399 5.58 22.68 -27.62
CA PRO A 399 5.96 22.12 -28.92
C PRO A 399 5.25 20.77 -29.17
N PRO A 400 5.06 20.35 -30.44
CA PRO A 400 4.51 19.03 -30.75
C PRO A 400 5.32 17.90 -30.10
N ASN A 401 4.66 16.78 -29.76
CA ASN A 401 5.30 15.69 -29.01
C ASN A 401 6.59 15.19 -29.68
N GLY A 402 7.68 15.10 -28.91
CA GLY A 402 9.00 14.66 -29.38
C GLY A 402 9.87 15.75 -30.00
N TYR A 403 9.30 16.91 -30.37
CA TYR A 403 10.03 17.97 -31.09
C TYR A 403 10.70 19.02 -30.19
N GLY A 404 10.24 19.20 -28.94
CA GLY A 404 10.84 20.12 -27.96
C GLY A 404 11.83 19.44 -27.01
N THR A 405 12.64 20.19 -26.27
CA THR A 405 13.49 19.65 -25.19
C THR A 405 12.69 19.34 -23.92
N GLN A 406 13.22 18.51 -23.02
CA GLN A 406 12.46 17.99 -21.87
C GLN A 406 12.03 19.06 -20.86
N ASP A 407 12.76 20.18 -20.78
CA ASP A 407 12.46 21.37 -19.97
C ASP A 407 11.22 22.14 -20.44
N GLN A 408 10.89 22.05 -21.73
CA GLN A 408 9.76 22.77 -22.32
C GLN A 408 8.41 22.12 -21.99
N TYR A 409 8.42 20.88 -21.48
CA TYR A 409 7.24 20.12 -21.16
C TYR A 409 7.01 20.03 -19.65
N PRO A 410 5.74 19.98 -19.20
CA PRO A 410 5.39 19.63 -17.83
C PRO A 410 6.09 18.36 -17.37
N VAL A 411 6.46 18.28 -16.08
CA VAL A 411 7.16 17.12 -15.51
C VAL A 411 6.47 15.80 -15.88
N GLY A 412 5.14 15.78 -15.82
CA GLY A 412 4.34 14.60 -16.14
C GLY A 412 4.07 14.32 -17.61
N ASP A 413 4.44 15.17 -18.57
CA ASP A 413 4.14 14.94 -19.99
C ASP A 413 5.20 14.04 -20.66
N LEU A 414 5.01 12.71 -20.59
CA LEU A 414 5.99 11.75 -21.10
C LEU A 414 5.98 11.67 -22.63
N SER A 415 4.81 11.74 -23.27
CA SER A 415 4.72 11.75 -24.74
C SER A 415 5.42 12.97 -25.33
N GLY A 416 5.21 14.16 -24.74
CA GLY A 416 5.91 15.38 -25.12
C GLY A 416 7.43 15.19 -25.11
N LYS A 417 7.94 14.59 -24.03
CA LYS A 417 9.38 14.46 -23.75
C LYS A 417 10.11 13.32 -24.43
N LEU A 418 9.43 12.22 -24.76
CA LEU A 418 10.08 10.93 -25.09
C LEU A 418 9.82 10.46 -26.52
N LEU A 419 8.75 10.91 -27.17
CA LEU A 419 8.35 10.39 -28.48
C LEU A 419 9.48 10.57 -29.52
N GLY A 420 9.77 9.50 -30.28
CA GLY A 420 10.78 9.53 -31.35
C GLY A 420 12.24 9.56 -30.88
N ARG A 421 12.53 9.36 -29.59
CA ARG A 421 13.88 9.49 -29.01
C ARG A 421 14.60 8.17 -28.74
N ASN A 422 14.05 7.06 -29.24
CA ASN A 422 14.74 5.78 -29.22
C ASN A 422 14.75 5.14 -30.61
N LYS A 423 15.43 4.00 -30.75
CA LYS A 423 15.56 3.27 -32.02
C LYS A 423 14.36 2.36 -32.32
N PHE A 424 13.31 2.37 -31.50
CA PHE A 424 12.13 1.53 -31.73
C PHE A 424 11.23 2.17 -32.79
N VAL A 425 10.78 1.35 -33.74
CA VAL A 425 9.84 1.77 -34.78
C VAL A 425 8.43 1.62 -34.22
N SER A 426 7.66 2.71 -34.23
CA SER A 426 6.23 2.68 -33.93
C SER A 426 5.49 1.80 -34.96
N LEU A 427 4.48 1.04 -34.52
CA LEU A 427 3.65 0.22 -35.42
C LEU A 427 2.90 1.08 -36.45
N VAL A 428 2.53 2.29 -36.05
CA VAL A 428 1.85 3.28 -36.89
C VAL A 428 2.74 4.51 -37.01
N GLU A 429 3.00 4.94 -38.24
CA GLU A 429 3.74 6.17 -38.52
C GLU A 429 3.00 7.38 -37.95
N GLY A 430 3.70 8.23 -37.18
CA GLY A 430 3.09 9.35 -36.45
C GLY A 430 2.27 8.96 -35.20
N GLY A 431 2.23 7.67 -34.84
CA GLY A 431 1.60 7.20 -33.60
C GLY A 431 2.22 7.81 -32.34
N GLN A 432 1.45 7.88 -31.26
CA GLN A 432 1.88 8.45 -29.98
C GLN A 432 2.35 7.37 -28.97
N GLU A 433 2.53 6.14 -29.46
CA GLU A 433 2.91 4.98 -28.66
C GLU A 433 4.36 5.08 -28.16
N LEU A 434 4.59 4.83 -26.87
CA LEU A 434 5.91 4.73 -26.27
C LEU A 434 6.22 3.26 -25.98
N SER A 435 7.31 2.76 -26.58
CA SER A 435 7.81 1.40 -26.37
C SER A 435 9.34 1.41 -26.23
N GLY A 436 9.88 0.53 -25.39
CA GLY A 436 11.32 0.38 -25.17
C GLY A 436 11.91 1.31 -24.11
N GLN A 437 13.23 1.51 -24.17
CA GLN A 437 13.99 2.25 -23.16
C GLN A 437 14.15 3.73 -23.50
N TYR A 438 14.04 4.58 -22.48
CA TYR A 438 14.19 6.03 -22.54
C TYR A 438 14.91 6.57 -21.29
N TRP A 439 15.28 7.84 -21.33
CA TRP A 439 15.81 8.59 -20.19
C TRP A 439 15.19 9.99 -20.13
N ASP A 440 15.04 10.53 -18.92
CA ASP A 440 14.46 11.85 -18.66
C ASP A 440 15.24 12.59 -17.56
N VAL A 441 15.73 13.79 -17.88
CA VAL A 441 16.47 14.67 -16.95
C VAL A 441 15.56 15.62 -16.14
N PHE A 442 14.25 15.54 -16.31
CA PHE A 442 13.21 16.32 -15.60
C PHE A 442 12.10 15.43 -15.03
N LEU A 443 12.43 14.19 -14.66
CA LEU A 443 11.50 13.26 -14.04
C LEU A 443 12.07 12.67 -12.74
N PRO A 444 12.21 13.47 -11.67
CA PRO A 444 12.79 12.98 -10.42
C PRO A 444 11.93 11.90 -9.76
N LEU A 445 12.58 10.85 -9.22
CA LEU A 445 11.95 9.84 -8.37
C LEU A 445 12.18 10.11 -6.87
N GLN A 446 13.05 11.07 -6.55
CA GLN A 446 13.36 11.50 -5.19
C GLN A 446 13.28 13.03 -5.09
N GLY A 447 13.05 13.55 -3.89
CA GLY A 447 12.93 14.98 -3.62
C GLY A 447 11.52 15.52 -3.71
N GLN A 448 11.41 16.84 -3.49
CA GLN A 448 10.13 17.57 -3.45
C GLN A 448 9.27 17.33 -4.69
N PHE A 449 9.90 17.21 -5.85
CA PHE A 449 9.21 17.06 -7.13
C PHE A 449 9.01 15.60 -7.56
N SER A 450 9.26 14.63 -6.67
CA SER A 450 9.14 13.20 -6.99
C SER A 450 7.77 12.82 -7.58
N VAL A 451 7.80 11.94 -8.57
CA VAL A 451 6.61 11.33 -9.19
C VAL A 451 6.15 10.04 -8.52
N ILE A 452 6.85 9.56 -7.49
CA ILE A 452 6.44 8.36 -6.75
C ILE A 452 5.07 8.58 -6.08
N HIS A 453 4.27 7.51 -5.98
CA HIS A 453 2.89 7.52 -5.47
C HIS A 453 1.86 8.31 -6.31
N ARG A 454 2.23 8.85 -7.47
CA ARG A 454 1.31 9.40 -8.46
C ARG A 454 0.77 8.32 -9.39
N SER A 455 -0.02 8.68 -10.41
CA SER A 455 -0.51 7.74 -11.42
C SER A 455 -0.01 8.07 -12.83
N LEU A 456 0.37 7.05 -13.59
CA LEU A 456 0.46 7.13 -15.04
C LEU A 456 -0.96 7.03 -15.62
N VAL A 457 -1.27 7.87 -16.60
CA VAL A 457 -2.53 7.91 -17.33
C VAL A 457 -2.22 7.90 -18.84
N ILE A 458 -2.80 6.96 -19.55
CA ILE A 458 -2.73 6.86 -21.00
C ILE A 458 -4.03 7.47 -21.54
N TYR A 459 -3.87 8.40 -22.46
CA TYR A 459 -4.97 9.09 -23.13
C TYR A 459 -5.30 8.37 -24.44
N LYS A 460 -6.58 8.33 -24.78
CA LYS A 460 -7.06 7.87 -26.09
C LYS A 460 -7.70 9.02 -26.86
N ASN A 461 -7.60 8.98 -28.18
CA ASN A 461 -8.33 9.86 -29.07
C ASN A 461 -9.78 9.36 -29.20
N THR A 462 -10.72 10.13 -28.66
CA THR A 462 -12.16 9.86 -28.80
C THR A 462 -12.75 10.75 -29.89
N GLN A 463 -13.47 10.16 -30.85
CA GLN A 463 -14.22 10.91 -31.87
C GLN A 463 -15.68 11.04 -31.43
N TYR A 464 -16.15 12.29 -31.30
CA TYR A 464 -17.54 12.59 -30.98
C TYR A 464 -18.34 12.91 -32.25
N PRO A 465 -19.65 12.58 -32.31
CA PRO A 465 -20.48 12.81 -33.51
C PRO A 465 -20.57 14.28 -33.94
N THR A 466 -20.35 15.22 -33.01
CA THR A 466 -20.58 16.66 -33.19
C THR A 466 -19.34 17.54 -33.02
N TYR A 467 -18.18 16.96 -32.67
CA TYR A 467 -16.94 17.70 -32.35
C TYR A 467 -15.70 17.04 -32.97
N ALA A 468 -14.59 17.78 -33.00
CA ALA A 468 -13.26 17.27 -33.37
C ALA A 468 -12.79 16.15 -32.41
N ILE A 469 -11.84 15.33 -32.87
CA ILE A 469 -11.18 14.28 -32.06
C ILE A 469 -10.55 14.92 -30.81
N MET A 470 -10.88 14.42 -29.62
CA MET A 470 -10.34 14.92 -28.36
C MET A 470 -9.63 13.83 -27.54
N PRO A 471 -8.48 14.14 -26.92
CA PRO A 471 -7.77 13.19 -26.07
C PRO A 471 -8.40 13.13 -24.68
N GLU A 472 -8.74 11.92 -24.22
CA GLU A 472 -9.36 11.69 -22.92
C GLU A 472 -8.61 10.64 -22.09
N PRO A 473 -8.58 10.78 -20.74
CA PRO A 473 -8.04 9.74 -19.86
C PRO A 473 -8.72 8.40 -20.13
N TRP A 474 -7.94 7.36 -20.45
CA TRP A 474 -8.48 6.06 -20.80
C TRP A 474 -8.16 5.00 -19.75
N ILE A 475 -6.87 4.80 -19.48
CA ILE A 475 -6.37 3.76 -18.57
C ILE A 475 -5.26 4.35 -17.71
N CYS A 476 -5.13 3.85 -16.48
CA CYS A 476 -4.20 4.40 -15.52
C CYS A 476 -3.68 3.34 -14.55
N GLY A 477 -2.51 3.61 -13.98
CA GLY A 477 -1.87 2.76 -12.97
C GLY A 477 -1.04 3.59 -12.00
N ALA A 478 -0.92 3.13 -10.77
CA ALA A 478 -0.14 3.80 -9.74
C ALA A 478 1.38 3.58 -9.92
N ILE A 479 2.17 4.59 -9.56
CA ILE A 479 3.63 4.52 -9.50
C ILE A 479 4.04 3.98 -8.13
N VAL A 480 4.42 2.71 -8.10
CA VAL A 480 4.68 1.97 -6.87
C VAL A 480 6.15 1.56 -6.77
N LEU A 481 6.74 1.63 -5.58
CA LEU A 481 8.12 1.21 -5.33
C LEU A 481 8.28 -0.32 -5.36
N TYR A 482 9.35 -0.79 -5.99
CA TYR A 482 9.73 -2.20 -6.06
C TYR A 482 11.18 -2.38 -5.61
N GLU A 483 11.52 -3.61 -5.21
CA GLU A 483 12.92 -4.00 -5.02
C GLU A 483 13.69 -3.92 -6.33
N GLN A 484 15.03 -3.86 -6.27
CA GLN A 484 15.91 -3.66 -7.44
C GLN A 484 15.71 -4.71 -8.56
N ASN A 485 15.19 -5.88 -8.23
CA ASN A 485 14.90 -6.96 -9.17
C ASN A 485 13.51 -6.89 -9.81
N PHE A 486 12.70 -5.86 -9.50
CA PHE A 486 11.32 -5.66 -9.97
C PHE A 486 10.36 -6.83 -9.69
N LYS A 487 10.76 -7.75 -8.80
CA LYS A 487 10.03 -8.99 -8.53
C LYS A 487 9.04 -8.83 -7.39
N TYR A 488 9.47 -8.15 -6.33
CA TYR A 488 8.67 -7.91 -5.14
C TYR A 488 8.39 -6.43 -4.96
N GLN A 489 7.14 -6.11 -4.65
CA GLN A 489 6.76 -4.75 -4.26
C GLN A 489 7.48 -4.40 -2.95
N LYS A 490 8.07 -3.20 -2.89
CA LYS A 490 8.75 -2.74 -1.69
C LYS A 490 7.74 -2.61 -0.55
N GLN A 491 8.11 -3.05 0.66
CA GLN A 491 7.22 -2.94 1.81
C GLN A 491 7.12 -1.49 2.28
N MET A 492 5.92 -0.95 2.28
CA MET A 492 5.63 0.39 2.77
C MET A 492 5.05 0.31 4.18
N PHE A 493 5.47 1.23 5.03
CA PHE A 493 4.77 1.60 6.24
C PHE A 493 3.84 2.78 5.93
N THR A 494 2.58 2.67 6.35
CA THR A 494 1.58 3.71 6.14
C THR A 494 1.05 4.17 7.49
N ALA A 495 0.97 5.47 7.70
CA ALA A 495 0.29 6.08 8.84
C ALA A 495 -0.92 6.89 8.36
N GLU A 496 -1.95 6.99 9.20
CA GLU A 496 -3.17 7.71 8.93
C GLU A 496 -3.49 8.69 10.04
N VAL A 497 -4.04 9.83 9.64
CA VAL A 497 -4.73 10.77 10.50
C VAL A 497 -6.18 10.85 10.06
N LEU A 498 -7.07 10.53 11.00
CA LEU A 498 -8.51 10.54 10.81
C LEU A 498 -9.14 11.56 11.75
N ILE A 499 -9.58 12.69 11.21
CA ILE A 499 -10.31 13.73 11.94
C ILE A 499 -11.80 13.53 11.67
N ARG A 500 -12.60 13.49 12.74
CA ARG A 500 -14.06 13.32 12.65
C ARG A 500 -14.85 14.58 13.04
N TYR A 501 -14.23 15.50 13.77
CA TYR A 501 -14.84 16.74 14.25
C TYR A 501 -13.76 17.80 14.57
N PRO A 502 -14.01 19.12 14.38
CA PRO A 502 -15.17 19.74 13.70
C PRO A 502 -15.13 19.62 12.17
N ILE A 503 -14.01 19.13 11.64
CA ILE A 503 -13.85 18.80 10.23
C ILE A 503 -13.73 17.28 10.07
N VAL A 504 -14.11 16.79 8.91
CA VAL A 504 -13.87 15.43 8.46
C VAL A 504 -12.64 15.45 7.57
N ALA A 505 -11.59 14.73 7.96
CA ALA A 505 -10.36 14.67 7.19
C ALA A 505 -9.69 13.29 7.26
N LYS A 506 -9.07 12.91 6.14
CA LYS A 506 -8.21 11.73 6.01
C LYS A 506 -6.88 12.13 5.38
N ILE A 507 -5.79 11.96 6.12
CA ILE A 507 -4.42 12.24 5.65
C ILE A 507 -3.59 10.97 5.83
N LEU A 508 -2.91 10.55 4.77
CA LEU A 508 -2.07 9.35 4.74
C LEU A 508 -0.59 9.77 4.60
N PHE A 509 0.28 9.09 5.33
CA PHE A 509 1.74 9.20 5.22
C PHE A 509 2.29 7.85 4.80
N ARG A 510 3.15 7.80 3.79
CA ARG A 510 3.72 6.56 3.26
C ARG A 510 5.23 6.68 3.16
N GLN A 511 5.94 5.71 3.73
CA GLN A 511 7.40 5.61 3.68
C GLN A 511 7.79 4.12 3.63
N PRO A 512 8.85 3.72 2.91
CA PRO A 512 9.41 2.38 3.01
C PRO A 512 9.66 1.97 4.47
N LYS A 513 9.23 0.77 4.85
CA LYS A 513 9.08 0.35 6.27
C LYS A 513 10.37 0.44 7.08
N ASP A 514 11.49 0.03 6.51
CA ASP A 514 12.76 -0.07 7.23
C ASP A 514 13.77 1.03 6.83
N GLU A 515 13.30 2.10 6.17
CA GLU A 515 14.14 3.19 5.66
C GLU A 515 13.62 4.58 6.11
N PRO A 516 13.73 4.95 7.40
CA PRO A 516 13.20 6.21 7.93
C PRO A 516 13.84 7.48 7.33
N TRP A 517 14.96 7.35 6.61
CA TRP A 517 15.65 8.44 5.91
C TRP A 517 15.16 8.69 4.49
N SER A 518 14.30 7.82 3.96
CA SER A 518 13.70 7.96 2.64
C SER A 518 12.59 9.01 2.65
N ASP A 519 12.20 9.47 1.46
CA ASP A 519 11.13 10.46 1.32
C ASP A 519 9.79 9.89 1.80
N THR A 520 9.01 10.73 2.46
CA THR A 520 7.66 10.41 2.91
C THR A 520 6.65 11.09 2.02
N SER A 521 5.79 10.30 1.39
CA SER A 521 4.66 10.82 0.62
C SER A 521 3.46 11.06 1.51
N ILE A 522 2.85 12.24 1.38
CA ILE A 522 1.72 12.68 2.19
C ILE A 522 0.53 12.89 1.26
N LEU A 523 -0.49 12.06 1.38
CA LEU A 523 -1.73 12.15 0.61
C LEU A 523 -2.84 12.67 1.51
N THR A 524 -3.30 13.87 1.21
CA THR A 524 -4.52 14.42 1.78
C THR A 524 -5.68 13.96 0.91
N GLU A 525 -6.55 13.09 1.43
CA GLU A 525 -7.67 12.53 0.65
C GLU A 525 -8.87 13.48 0.62
N TYR A 526 -9.28 14.01 1.77
CA TYR A 526 -10.30 15.04 1.87
C TYR A 526 -10.16 15.85 3.16
N LEU A 527 -10.59 17.12 3.11
CA LEU A 527 -10.90 17.96 4.26
C LEU A 527 -12.23 18.66 4.01
N ILE A 528 -13.21 18.40 4.87
CA ILE A 528 -14.58 18.93 4.74
C ILE A 528 -15.04 19.47 6.10
N HIS A 529 -15.68 20.64 6.14
CA HIS A 529 -16.37 21.11 7.34
C HIS A 529 -17.52 20.17 7.74
N ALA A 530 -17.51 19.67 8.97
CA ALA A 530 -18.44 18.64 9.42
C ALA A 530 -19.40 19.11 10.51
N ASP A 531 -19.13 20.24 11.17
CA ASP A 531 -20.00 20.78 12.20
C ASP A 531 -21.28 21.44 11.63
N GLY A 532 -21.33 21.70 10.32
CA GLY A 532 -22.44 22.34 9.63
C GLY A 532 -22.44 23.87 9.73
N SER A 533 -21.41 24.47 10.34
CA SER A 533 -21.31 25.92 10.54
C SER A 533 -20.86 26.66 9.28
N GLN A 534 -20.14 25.99 8.39
CA GLN A 534 -19.61 26.55 7.14
C GLN A 534 -19.94 25.65 5.95
N VAL A 535 -20.83 26.15 5.07
CA VAL A 535 -21.12 25.54 3.76
C VAL A 535 -20.15 26.06 2.69
N ASN A 536 -19.48 27.19 2.97
CA ASN A 536 -18.48 27.77 2.09
C ASN A 536 -17.10 27.15 2.33
N ASN A 537 -16.26 27.17 1.29
CA ASN A 537 -14.88 26.74 1.39
C ASN A 537 -14.06 27.76 2.19
N SER A 538 -13.10 27.28 2.97
CA SER A 538 -12.12 28.11 3.67
C SER A 538 -10.70 27.79 3.17
N LEU A 539 -9.86 28.81 3.10
CA LEU A 539 -8.57 28.76 2.42
C LEU A 539 -7.43 29.02 3.41
N ASP A 540 -6.21 28.66 3.00
CA ASP A 540 -4.96 29.02 3.68
C ASP A 540 -4.83 28.53 5.13
N HIS A 541 -5.34 27.34 5.45
CA HIS A 541 -5.18 26.73 6.76
C HIS A 541 -3.76 26.21 6.98
N ARG A 542 -3.11 26.70 8.04
CA ARG A 542 -1.84 26.12 8.51
C ARG A 542 -2.08 24.75 9.14
N TRP A 543 -1.05 23.93 9.12
CA TRP A 543 -1.04 22.57 9.63
C TRP A 543 0.38 22.20 10.07
N ALA A 544 0.46 21.49 11.19
CA ALA A 544 1.73 21.09 11.78
C ALA A 544 1.58 19.78 12.57
N ILE A 545 2.70 19.08 12.78
CA ILE A 545 2.77 17.93 13.69
C ILE A 545 3.21 18.42 15.07
N HIS A 546 2.51 17.98 16.10
CA HIS A 546 2.71 18.34 17.50
C HIS A 546 3.21 17.15 18.31
N GLU A 547 3.88 17.43 19.43
CA GLU A 547 4.63 16.43 20.19
C GLU A 547 3.79 15.29 20.79
N PHE A 548 2.60 15.62 21.30
CA PHE A 548 1.76 14.67 22.04
C PHE A 548 0.51 14.27 21.26
N PRO A 549 -0.03 13.05 21.50
CA PRO A 549 -1.36 12.68 21.01
C PRO A 549 -2.42 13.66 21.57
N PRO A 550 -3.50 13.95 20.82
CA PRO A 550 -4.51 14.87 21.30
C PRO A 550 -5.33 14.23 22.43
N GLY A 551 -5.70 15.04 23.42
CA GLY A 551 -6.52 14.65 24.56
C GLY A 551 -8.00 14.74 24.21
N LYS A 552 -8.86 14.86 25.24
CA LYS A 552 -10.31 15.09 25.04
C LYS A 552 -10.68 16.56 24.87
N ASP A 553 -9.68 17.44 24.85
CA ASP A 553 -9.81 18.89 24.71
C ASP A 553 -10.16 19.34 23.29
N PHE A 554 -10.17 18.46 22.29
CA PHE A 554 -10.66 18.82 20.96
C PHE A 554 -12.16 19.24 20.96
N TYR A 555 -12.94 18.81 21.95
CA TYR A 555 -14.31 19.29 22.19
C TYR A 555 -14.38 20.62 22.94
N ASN A 556 -13.31 21.05 23.61
CA ASN A 556 -13.28 22.32 24.31
C ASN A 556 -13.11 23.46 23.30
N TRP A 557 -14.21 24.15 23.00
CA TRP A 557 -14.21 25.25 22.03
C TRP A 557 -13.18 26.35 22.35
N THR A 558 -12.92 26.65 23.62
CA THR A 558 -12.02 27.76 24.02
C THR A 558 -10.54 27.38 24.13
N ALA A 559 -10.25 26.08 24.26
CA ALA A 559 -8.90 25.56 24.45
C ALA A 559 -8.69 24.30 23.61
N ARG A 560 -9.06 24.39 22.34
CA ARG A 560 -9.07 23.24 21.44
C ARG A 560 -7.65 22.75 21.15
N CYS A 561 -7.42 21.44 21.30
CA CYS A 561 -6.17 20.78 20.92
C CYS A 561 -4.92 21.31 21.62
N VAL A 562 -5.04 21.99 22.76
CA VAL A 562 -3.92 22.52 23.54
C VAL A 562 -3.06 21.38 24.09
N SER A 563 -3.65 20.24 24.43
CA SER A 563 -2.97 19.05 24.96
C SER A 563 -1.96 18.44 23.99
N ALA A 564 -2.08 18.73 22.69
CA ALA A 564 -1.10 18.30 21.68
C ALA A 564 0.30 18.87 21.95
N GLY A 565 0.40 19.95 22.73
CA GLY A 565 1.66 20.57 23.11
C GLY A 565 2.23 21.47 22.01
N LEU A 566 3.56 21.55 21.96
CA LEU A 566 4.31 22.35 20.99
C LEU A 566 4.47 21.60 19.65
N VAL A 567 4.87 22.35 18.61
CA VAL A 567 5.24 21.76 17.32
C VAL A 567 6.45 20.84 17.50
N TYR A 568 6.37 19.65 16.92
CA TYR A 568 7.37 18.61 17.08
C TYR A 568 8.75 19.05 16.56
N ASN A 569 9.74 19.08 17.46
CA ASN A 569 11.10 19.56 17.19
C ASN A 569 12.17 18.60 17.78
N PRO A 570 12.29 17.37 17.24
CA PRO A 570 13.24 16.38 17.77
C PRO A 570 14.69 16.83 17.67
N TYR A 571 15.01 17.65 16.66
CA TYR A 571 16.35 18.13 16.38
C TYR A 571 16.74 19.41 17.12
N LYS A 572 15.87 19.89 18.03
CA LYS A 572 16.09 21.10 18.86
C LYS A 572 16.53 22.32 18.04
N VAL A 573 15.93 22.50 16.86
CA VAL A 573 16.18 23.66 16.00
C VAL A 573 15.79 24.92 16.76
N ASP A 574 16.70 25.89 16.82
CA ASP A 574 16.47 27.18 17.48
C ASP A 574 15.43 27.99 16.68
N PHE A 575 14.32 28.32 17.33
CA PHE A 575 13.17 28.93 16.69
C PHE A 575 12.76 30.21 17.41
N ASP A 576 13.04 31.35 16.79
CA ASP A 576 12.64 32.68 17.24
C ASP A 576 11.56 33.23 16.29
N ASN A 577 10.37 33.48 16.82
CA ASN A 577 9.19 33.94 16.06
C ASN A 577 9.45 35.20 15.20
N LYS A 578 10.46 36.02 15.51
CA LYS A 578 10.77 37.26 14.75
C LYS A 578 11.74 37.07 13.58
N SER A 579 12.65 36.09 13.65
CA SER A 579 13.74 35.91 12.67
C SER A 579 13.68 34.56 11.92
N SER A 580 13.02 33.55 12.48
CA SER A 580 12.94 32.20 11.92
C SER A 580 11.83 32.03 10.87
N ILE A 581 10.90 32.99 10.73
CA ILE A 581 9.83 32.95 9.73
C ILE A 581 10.37 32.85 8.29
N ASN A 582 11.53 33.45 8.03
CA ASN A 582 12.11 33.50 6.69
C ASN A 582 13.11 32.37 6.42
N ASN A 583 13.62 31.65 7.43
CA ASN A 583 14.79 30.77 7.27
C ASN A 583 14.47 29.32 6.91
N CYS A 584 13.28 28.81 7.22
CA CYS A 584 12.87 27.45 6.86
C CYS A 584 12.30 27.42 5.43
N SER A 585 12.95 26.68 4.53
CA SER A 585 12.47 26.37 3.17
C SER A 585 12.89 24.95 2.77
N THR A 586 12.43 24.46 1.62
CA THR A 586 12.84 23.14 1.09
C THR A 586 14.35 23.07 0.83
N ASP A 587 14.96 24.13 0.29
CA ASP A 587 16.42 24.21 0.08
C ASP A 587 17.23 24.33 1.39
N THR A 588 16.57 24.71 2.49
CA THR A 588 17.21 24.96 3.78
C THR A 588 16.53 24.18 4.90
N ILE A 589 16.25 22.90 4.61
CA ILE A 589 15.42 22.03 5.43
C ILE A 589 15.93 21.86 6.87
N GLY A 590 17.25 22.01 7.11
CA GLY A 590 17.88 21.94 8.43
C GLY A 590 17.44 23.06 9.38
N TYR A 591 16.94 24.19 8.88
CA TYR A 591 16.35 25.26 9.70
C TYR A 591 14.87 25.02 10.05
N CYS A 592 14.27 23.93 9.58
CA CYS A 592 12.87 23.61 9.83
C CYS A 592 12.71 22.66 11.02
N ARG A 593 11.75 22.94 11.91
CA ARG A 593 11.31 21.91 12.87
C ARG A 593 10.63 20.80 12.10
N ALA A 594 10.78 19.54 12.53
CA ALA A 594 10.18 18.40 11.86
C ALA A 594 8.66 18.56 11.64
N GLY A 595 7.96 19.12 12.63
CA GLY A 595 6.52 19.35 12.55
C GLY A 595 6.05 20.56 11.71
N ASP A 596 6.92 21.43 11.20
CA ASP A 596 6.55 22.64 10.44
C ASP A 596 6.14 22.33 8.97
N LEU A 597 4.99 21.69 8.79
CA LEU A 597 4.52 21.25 7.47
C LEU A 597 4.14 22.40 6.55
N SER A 598 3.36 23.38 7.02
CA SER A 598 2.91 24.49 6.17
C SER A 598 4.03 25.31 5.56
N LYS A 599 5.16 25.44 6.26
CA LYS A 599 6.32 26.20 5.76
C LYS A 599 7.05 25.47 4.65
N ARG A 600 7.08 24.14 4.69
CA ARG A 600 7.76 23.31 3.67
C ARG A 600 6.86 22.93 2.51
N LEU A 601 5.57 22.69 2.78
CA LEU A 601 4.62 22.08 1.84
C LEU A 601 3.49 23.02 1.40
N GLY A 602 3.37 24.19 2.04
CA GLY A 602 2.26 25.13 1.82
C GLY A 602 1.03 24.84 2.69
N ASN A 603 0.04 25.72 2.59
CA ASN A 603 -1.20 25.64 3.37
C ASN A 603 -2.23 24.69 2.72
N LEU A 604 -3.22 24.28 3.53
CA LEU A 604 -4.33 23.43 3.09
C LEU A 604 -5.61 24.24 2.94
N ASP A 605 -6.48 23.78 2.05
CA ASP A 605 -7.80 24.35 1.82
C ASP A 605 -8.84 23.35 2.31
N ILE A 606 -9.88 23.83 2.98
CA ILE A 606 -10.95 23.00 3.55
C ILE A 606 -12.22 23.26 2.75
N SER A 607 -12.82 22.18 2.25
CA SER A 607 -14.07 22.25 1.49
C SER A 607 -15.25 22.49 2.43
N GLY A 608 -16.20 23.31 2.00
CA GLY A 608 -17.47 23.47 2.70
C GLY A 608 -18.45 22.32 2.45
N THR A 609 -18.34 21.65 1.30
CA THR A 609 -19.25 20.56 0.88
C THR A 609 -18.49 19.37 0.29
N LYS A 610 -19.10 18.17 0.30
CA LYS A 610 -18.48 16.97 -0.28
C LYS A 610 -18.22 17.10 -1.78
N ALA A 611 -19.10 17.78 -2.51
CA ALA A 611 -19.01 17.94 -3.97
C ALA A 611 -17.73 18.65 -4.42
N ASN A 612 -17.25 19.61 -3.61
CA ASN A 612 -16.02 20.35 -3.89
C ASN A 612 -14.75 19.71 -3.30
N SER A 613 -14.91 18.71 -2.42
CA SER A 613 -13.82 18.17 -1.61
C SER A 613 -12.67 17.62 -2.45
N GLU A 614 -12.99 16.79 -3.45
CA GLU A 614 -11.98 16.16 -4.30
C GLU A 614 -11.19 17.18 -5.13
N ARG A 615 -11.86 18.25 -5.58
CA ARG A 615 -11.21 19.33 -6.35
C ARG A 615 -10.28 20.16 -5.46
N ILE A 616 -10.73 20.56 -4.28
CA ILE A 616 -10.05 21.55 -3.43
C ILE A 616 -9.03 20.90 -2.49
N SER A 617 -9.48 19.93 -1.71
CA SER A 617 -8.72 19.44 -0.55
C SER A 617 -7.76 18.29 -0.88
N ARG A 618 -8.03 17.52 -1.95
CA ARG A 618 -7.20 16.37 -2.31
C ARG A 618 -5.85 16.82 -2.91
N LYS A 619 -4.74 16.56 -2.21
CA LYS A 619 -3.38 16.98 -2.59
C LYS A 619 -2.34 15.91 -2.19
N LEU A 620 -1.27 15.78 -2.98
CA LEU A 620 -0.13 14.88 -2.71
C LEU A 620 1.16 15.71 -2.55
N PHE A 621 1.89 15.44 -1.47
CA PHE A 621 3.17 16.06 -1.16
C PHE A 621 4.26 15.02 -0.95
N THR A 622 5.52 15.43 -1.07
CA THR A 622 6.70 14.63 -0.72
C THR A 622 7.57 15.43 0.24
N ASP A 623 7.92 14.85 1.39
CA ASP A 623 8.72 15.49 2.43
C ASP A 623 9.90 14.59 2.85
N GLN A 624 11.06 15.20 3.08
CA GLN A 624 12.32 14.49 3.39
C GLN A 624 12.67 14.46 4.89
N LEU A 625 11.81 14.98 5.77
CA LEU A 625 12.05 15.20 7.20
C LEU A 625 11.00 14.54 8.12
N LEU A 626 10.15 13.66 7.58
CA LEU A 626 9.07 13.01 8.32
C LEU A 626 9.24 11.50 8.45
N PRO A 627 10.18 11.00 9.26
CA PRO A 627 10.32 9.57 9.49
C PRO A 627 9.05 8.98 10.09
N LEU A 628 8.58 7.85 9.56
CA LEU A 628 7.46 7.08 10.11
C LEU A 628 7.92 5.98 11.07
N ASN A 629 9.20 5.61 11.04
CA ASN A 629 9.82 4.63 11.93
C ASN A 629 11.09 5.18 12.57
N GLY A 630 11.63 4.49 13.56
CA GLY A 630 12.81 4.91 14.31
C GLY A 630 12.52 5.93 15.42
N PRO A 631 13.56 6.43 16.12
CA PRO A 631 13.43 7.19 17.36
C PRO A 631 12.72 8.54 17.18
N ASN A 632 12.85 9.13 15.99
CA ASN A 632 12.23 10.41 15.65
C ASN A 632 10.87 10.27 14.97
N SER A 633 10.29 9.06 14.94
CA SER A 633 9.02 8.76 14.26
C SER A 633 7.90 9.74 14.63
N ILE A 634 7.10 10.13 13.65
CA ILE A 634 5.89 10.93 13.86
C ILE A 634 4.67 10.10 14.28
N VAL A 635 4.76 8.77 14.28
CA VAL A 635 3.67 7.89 14.70
C VAL A 635 3.42 8.08 16.20
N GLY A 636 2.14 8.14 16.60
CA GLY A 636 1.73 8.41 17.98
C GLY A 636 1.64 9.89 18.34
N LYS A 637 2.19 10.78 17.51
CA LYS A 637 2.06 12.23 17.63
C LYS A 637 0.71 12.71 17.08
N SER A 638 0.49 14.01 17.02
CA SER A 638 -0.75 14.58 16.49
C SER A 638 -0.54 15.54 15.35
N ILE A 639 -1.49 15.58 14.41
CA ILE A 639 -1.62 16.71 13.49
C ILE A 639 -2.55 17.73 14.12
N VAL A 640 -2.19 19.00 14.00
CA VAL A 640 -3.03 20.14 14.35
C VAL A 640 -3.24 20.98 13.09
N LEU A 641 -4.52 21.22 12.77
CA LEU A 641 -4.95 22.16 11.76
C LEU A 641 -5.31 23.48 12.45
N TYR A 642 -4.91 24.57 11.84
CA TYR A 642 -5.09 25.93 12.33
C TYR A 642 -6.09 26.68 11.48
N ASP A 643 -6.75 27.64 12.10
CA ASP A 643 -7.61 28.62 11.45
C ASP A 643 -7.33 29.97 12.12
N ASP A 644 -6.45 30.73 11.46
CA ASP A 644 -5.93 32.03 11.88
C ASP A 644 -6.97 33.14 11.76
N PHE A 645 -7.98 32.94 10.91
CA PHE A 645 -9.08 33.87 10.67
C PHE A 645 -10.32 33.54 11.50
N GLY A 646 -10.27 32.48 12.30
CA GLY A 646 -11.38 32.05 13.13
C GLY A 646 -11.64 32.95 14.34
N PRO A 647 -12.71 32.66 15.11
CA PRO A 647 -13.09 33.46 16.27
C PRO A 647 -11.98 33.52 17.32
N LYS A 648 -11.57 34.74 17.74
CA LYS A 648 -10.49 34.94 18.72
C LYS A 648 -10.67 34.15 20.03
N ALA A 649 -11.92 33.98 20.48
CA ALA A 649 -12.24 33.21 21.70
C ALA A 649 -11.99 31.70 21.59
N ARG A 650 -11.94 31.14 20.36
CA ARG A 650 -11.59 29.73 20.11
C ARG A 650 -10.08 29.48 20.18
N GLY A 651 -9.28 30.53 19.92
CA GLY A 651 -7.87 30.41 19.58
C GLY A 651 -7.65 29.93 18.14
N GLU A 652 -6.39 29.75 17.76
CA GLU A 652 -5.99 29.43 16.38
C GLU A 652 -6.18 27.94 16.00
N ARG A 653 -6.25 27.01 16.96
CA ARG A 653 -6.30 25.56 16.66
C ARG A 653 -7.72 25.09 16.29
N LEU A 654 -7.91 24.67 15.05
CA LEU A 654 -9.21 24.26 14.48
C LEU A 654 -9.56 22.81 14.80
N ALA A 655 -8.63 21.89 14.58
CA ALA A 655 -8.84 20.46 14.72
C ALA A 655 -7.53 19.72 14.97
N CYS A 656 -7.60 18.54 15.60
CA CYS A 656 -6.44 17.69 15.79
C CYS A 656 -6.82 16.21 15.84
N ALA A 657 -5.88 15.35 15.46
CA ALA A 657 -6.02 13.91 15.57
C ALA A 657 -4.64 13.24 15.70
N LYS A 658 -4.63 12.04 16.29
CA LYS A 658 -3.43 11.19 16.42
C LYS A 658 -3.02 10.65 15.05
N ILE A 659 -1.72 10.55 14.81
CA ILE A 659 -1.12 9.81 13.70
C ILE A 659 -1.03 8.33 14.14
N GLY A 660 -1.87 7.48 13.56
CA GLY A 660 -1.92 6.03 13.82
C GLY A 660 -1.33 5.23 12.66
N ALA A 661 -0.98 3.95 12.88
CA ALA A 661 -0.51 3.09 11.80
C ALA A 661 -1.71 2.50 11.02
N ILE A 662 -1.55 2.34 9.70
CA ILE A 662 -2.40 1.48 8.88
C ILE A 662 -1.61 0.20 8.61
N TYR A 663 -2.27 -0.92 8.87
CA TYR A 663 -1.72 -2.23 8.62
C TYR A 663 -2.21 -2.79 7.29
N ARG A 664 -1.31 -3.51 6.61
CA ARG A 664 -1.64 -4.26 5.40
C ARG A 664 -2.72 -5.29 5.68
N ARG A 665 -3.55 -5.59 4.67
CA ARG A 665 -4.55 -6.65 4.76
C ARG A 665 -4.04 -7.91 4.08
N LYS A 666 -4.21 -9.03 4.79
CA LYS A 666 -4.02 -10.38 4.26
C LYS A 666 -5.34 -11.14 4.35
N ALA A 667 -5.73 -11.77 3.25
CA ALA A 667 -6.85 -12.69 3.18
C ALA A 667 -6.36 -14.09 2.87
N VAL A 668 -7.01 -15.11 3.41
CA VAL A 668 -6.64 -16.51 3.21
C VAL A 668 -7.90 -17.34 2.98
N ALA A 669 -7.87 -18.15 1.93
CA ALA A 669 -8.83 -19.18 1.61
C ALA A 669 -8.12 -20.54 1.68
N LYS A 670 -8.41 -21.35 2.71
CA LYS A 670 -7.67 -22.60 3.01
C LYS A 670 -8.54 -23.77 3.48
N ASP A 671 -9.68 -23.48 4.10
CA ASP A 671 -10.55 -24.49 4.70
C ASP A 671 -11.56 -24.96 3.65
N TRP A 672 -11.20 -25.97 2.86
CA TRP A 672 -11.99 -26.47 1.74
C TRP A 672 -13.12 -27.40 2.20
N PHE A 673 -14.34 -27.12 1.73
CA PHE A 673 -15.55 -27.92 1.91
C PHE A 673 -15.91 -28.58 0.59
N SER A 674 -16.44 -29.80 0.64
CA SER A 674 -16.91 -30.54 -0.54
C SER A 674 -18.41 -30.84 -0.41
N ASN A 675 -19.06 -31.09 -1.55
CA ASN A 675 -20.47 -31.48 -1.62
C ASN A 675 -20.63 -32.99 -1.36
N GLY A 676 -20.52 -33.41 -0.09
CA GLY A 676 -20.81 -34.78 0.36
C GLY A 676 -19.70 -35.83 0.14
N ASP A 677 -18.61 -35.50 -0.56
CA ASP A 677 -17.47 -36.39 -0.79
C ASP A 677 -16.29 -36.01 0.13
N VAL A 678 -16.14 -36.74 1.24
CA VAL A 678 -15.11 -36.48 2.26
C VAL A 678 -13.71 -36.90 1.79
N THR A 679 -13.61 -37.69 0.71
CA THR A 679 -12.33 -38.29 0.25
C THR A 679 -11.59 -37.47 -0.80
N ALA A 680 -12.26 -36.53 -1.46
CA ALA A 680 -11.72 -35.71 -2.55
C ALA A 680 -11.73 -34.20 -2.19
N THR A 681 -10.92 -33.80 -1.21
CA THR A 681 -10.78 -32.38 -0.83
C THR A 681 -9.50 -31.77 -1.36
N ILE A 682 -9.63 -30.61 -2.00
CA ILE A 682 -8.51 -29.75 -2.37
C ILE A 682 -7.67 -29.44 -1.13
N GLN A 683 -6.35 -29.51 -1.27
CA GLN A 683 -5.38 -29.09 -0.26
C GLN A 683 -4.68 -27.81 -0.71
N GLY A 684 -4.17 -27.06 0.26
CA GLY A 684 -3.46 -25.81 0.01
C GLY A 684 -4.33 -24.57 0.25
N LYS A 685 -3.86 -23.43 -0.22
CA LYS A 685 -4.41 -22.11 0.11
C LYS A 685 -4.30 -21.13 -1.05
N ILE A 686 -5.19 -20.15 -1.04
CA ILE A 686 -5.10 -18.92 -1.84
C ILE A 686 -4.92 -17.77 -0.86
N GLU A 687 -3.84 -17.01 -1.02
CA GLU A 687 -3.55 -15.85 -0.18
C GLU A 687 -3.62 -14.57 -1.01
N PHE A 688 -4.25 -13.54 -0.44
CA PHE A 688 -4.36 -12.21 -1.04
C PHE A 688 -3.68 -11.21 -0.12
N PHE A 689 -2.89 -10.30 -0.68
CA PHE A 689 -2.15 -9.28 0.06
C PHE A 689 -2.40 -7.93 -0.58
N GLN A 690 -2.76 -6.94 0.24
CA GLN A 690 -2.92 -5.56 -0.20
C GLN A 690 -2.39 -4.61 0.88
N GLN A 691 -1.45 -3.73 0.53
CA GLN A 691 -0.81 -2.83 1.50
C GLN A 691 -1.77 -1.73 1.96
N THR A 692 -2.41 -1.03 1.03
CA THR A 692 -3.44 0.00 1.28
C THR A 692 -4.54 -0.06 0.23
N GLU A 693 -5.60 0.72 0.38
CA GLU A 693 -6.70 0.81 -0.61
C GLU A 693 -6.27 1.35 -1.99
N HIS A 694 -5.10 1.98 -2.09
CA HIS A 694 -4.56 2.53 -3.35
C HIS A 694 -3.60 1.58 -4.07
N ASP A 695 -3.22 0.47 -3.43
CA ASP A 695 -2.29 -0.50 -4.00
C ASP A 695 -3.04 -1.65 -4.66
N ILE A 696 -2.36 -2.32 -5.60
CA ILE A 696 -2.85 -3.55 -6.22
C ILE A 696 -2.89 -4.70 -5.21
N THR A 697 -3.67 -5.74 -5.51
CA THR A 697 -3.72 -6.95 -4.71
C THR A 697 -2.80 -8.00 -5.31
N ASN A 698 -1.84 -8.49 -4.52
CA ASN A 698 -1.01 -9.65 -4.88
C ASN A 698 -1.74 -10.93 -4.47
N VAL A 699 -1.80 -11.91 -5.37
CA VAL A 699 -2.49 -13.18 -5.15
C VAL A 699 -1.48 -14.31 -5.29
N GLU A 700 -1.35 -15.13 -4.25
CA GLU A 700 -0.53 -16.34 -4.24
C GLU A 700 -1.47 -17.55 -4.19
N VAL A 701 -1.45 -18.36 -5.25
CA VAL A 701 -2.27 -19.56 -5.38
C VAL A 701 -1.38 -20.77 -5.17
N SER A 702 -1.73 -21.66 -4.24
CA SER A 702 -1.04 -22.93 -4.02
C SER A 702 -2.05 -24.02 -3.70
N LEU A 703 -2.45 -24.77 -4.71
CA LEU A 703 -3.48 -25.82 -4.63
C LEU A 703 -2.90 -27.18 -5.00
N ALA A 704 -3.37 -28.23 -4.34
CA ALA A 704 -3.00 -29.62 -4.59
C ALA A 704 -4.23 -30.54 -4.46
N GLY A 705 -4.14 -31.74 -5.03
CA GLY A 705 -5.23 -32.71 -5.02
C GLY A 705 -6.35 -32.37 -6.00
N LEU A 706 -6.08 -31.52 -6.98
CA LEU A 706 -6.99 -31.10 -8.03
C LEU A 706 -7.33 -32.30 -8.96
N GLN A 707 -8.62 -32.59 -9.18
CA GLN A 707 -9.09 -33.67 -10.07
C GLN A 707 -10.26 -33.20 -10.95
N ASP A 708 -10.15 -33.38 -12.28
CA ASP A 708 -11.19 -33.04 -13.26
C ASP A 708 -11.77 -31.63 -13.09
N ASN A 709 -10.93 -30.62 -12.86
CA ASN A 709 -11.35 -29.24 -12.62
C ASN A 709 -11.60 -28.46 -13.90
N ARG A 710 -12.30 -27.33 -13.75
CA ARG A 710 -12.50 -26.33 -14.79
C ARG A 710 -12.17 -24.93 -14.27
N GLY A 711 -13.14 -24.30 -13.60
CA GLY A 711 -13.06 -22.91 -13.16
C GLY A 711 -12.97 -22.79 -11.64
N TYR A 712 -12.61 -21.59 -11.19
CA TYR A 712 -12.65 -21.16 -9.80
C TYR A 712 -13.04 -19.69 -9.73
N HIS A 713 -13.95 -19.36 -8.82
CA HIS A 713 -14.64 -18.07 -8.79
C HIS A 713 -14.92 -17.63 -7.35
N VAL A 714 -14.94 -16.32 -7.10
CA VAL A 714 -15.42 -15.71 -5.86
C VAL A 714 -16.94 -15.50 -5.96
N HIS A 715 -17.67 -15.96 -4.95
CA HIS A 715 -19.13 -15.89 -4.82
C HIS A 715 -19.56 -14.90 -3.75
N ILE A 716 -20.86 -14.59 -3.68
CA ILE A 716 -21.36 -13.44 -2.92
C ILE A 716 -21.27 -13.62 -1.39
N THR A 717 -21.41 -14.84 -0.86
CA THR A 717 -21.59 -15.09 0.59
C THR A 717 -20.63 -16.12 1.17
N PRO A 718 -20.39 -16.14 2.50
CA PRO A 718 -19.56 -17.15 3.12
C PRO A 718 -20.26 -18.50 3.23
N ILE A 719 -19.45 -19.53 3.45
CA ILE A 719 -19.91 -20.91 3.59
C ILE A 719 -20.68 -21.13 4.89
N GLN A 720 -21.73 -21.95 4.80
CA GLN A 720 -22.44 -22.49 5.96
C GLN A 720 -21.95 -23.90 6.25
N GLU A 721 -21.07 -24.02 7.25
CA GLU A 721 -20.36 -25.25 7.62
C GLU A 721 -21.30 -26.41 8.02
N ASN A 722 -22.51 -26.07 8.47
CA ASN A 722 -23.53 -27.02 8.92
C ASN A 722 -24.29 -27.72 7.79
N LEU A 723 -24.11 -27.30 6.54
CA LEU A 723 -24.78 -27.91 5.40
C LEU A 723 -24.01 -29.13 4.89
N GLN A 724 -24.74 -30.13 4.40
CA GLN A 724 -24.16 -31.31 3.74
C GLN A 724 -23.63 -30.97 2.33
N PHE A 725 -24.27 -30.01 1.66
CA PHE A 725 -23.90 -29.51 0.33
C PHE A 725 -23.65 -27.99 0.37
N PRO A 726 -22.56 -27.56 1.05
CA PRO A 726 -22.31 -26.14 1.35
C PRO A 726 -21.90 -25.31 0.14
N CYS A 727 -21.52 -25.94 -0.99
CA CYS A 727 -21.03 -25.23 -2.16
C CYS A 727 -22.15 -24.92 -3.18
N GLU A 728 -23.38 -25.40 -2.97
CA GLU A 728 -24.50 -25.27 -3.89
C GLU A 728 -24.90 -23.82 -4.23
N ALA A 729 -25.47 -23.63 -5.42
CA ALA A 729 -25.92 -22.32 -5.90
C ALA A 729 -26.99 -21.67 -5.00
N SER A 730 -27.80 -22.47 -4.33
CA SER A 730 -28.80 -22.01 -3.36
C SER A 730 -28.20 -21.38 -2.10
N THR A 731 -26.91 -21.61 -1.82
CA THR A 731 -26.24 -21.20 -0.58
C THR A 731 -25.21 -20.10 -0.81
N LEU A 732 -24.37 -20.22 -1.85
CA LEU A 732 -23.31 -19.26 -2.16
C LEU A 732 -23.71 -18.26 -3.25
N TYR A 733 -24.84 -18.50 -3.93
CA TYR A 733 -25.37 -17.67 -5.01
C TYR A 733 -24.41 -17.53 -6.19
N ASP A 734 -24.61 -16.48 -6.99
CA ASP A 734 -23.88 -16.19 -8.22
C ASP A 734 -22.46 -15.67 -7.93
N HIS A 735 -21.70 -15.37 -8.99
CA HIS A 735 -20.37 -14.77 -8.87
C HIS A 735 -20.44 -13.37 -8.27
N TRP A 736 -19.37 -12.96 -7.59
CA TRP A 736 -19.23 -11.59 -7.13
C TRP A 736 -19.03 -10.65 -8.34
N ASN A 737 -20.08 -9.93 -8.73
CA ASN A 737 -20.08 -9.04 -9.88
C ASN A 737 -20.67 -7.66 -9.54
N PRO A 738 -20.02 -6.87 -8.66
CA PRO A 738 -20.55 -5.59 -8.21
C PRO A 738 -20.63 -4.53 -9.32
N LEU A 739 -19.88 -4.71 -10.41
CA LEU A 739 -19.86 -3.80 -11.56
C LEU A 739 -20.80 -4.22 -12.69
N ASN A 740 -21.59 -5.28 -12.49
CA ASN A 740 -22.53 -5.82 -13.47
C ASN A 740 -21.89 -6.07 -14.86
N VAL A 741 -20.65 -6.59 -14.88
CA VAL A 741 -19.95 -6.95 -16.12
C VAL A 741 -20.74 -8.06 -16.82
N ASP A 742 -21.06 -7.89 -18.10
CA ASP A 742 -21.73 -8.92 -18.88
C ASP A 742 -20.74 -10.02 -19.28
N SER A 743 -20.91 -11.19 -18.68
CA SER A 743 -20.07 -12.38 -18.92
C SER A 743 -20.06 -12.85 -20.38
N LYS A 744 -21.08 -12.51 -21.18
CA LYS A 744 -21.11 -12.84 -22.62
C LYS A 744 -20.19 -11.94 -23.45
N SER A 745 -19.94 -10.72 -22.97
CA SER A 745 -19.06 -9.74 -23.61
C SER A 745 -17.60 -9.90 -23.18
N SER A 746 -17.35 -10.64 -22.10
CA SER A 746 -16.01 -10.89 -21.59
C SER A 746 -15.13 -11.61 -22.61
N PRO A 747 -13.84 -11.23 -22.75
CA PRO A 747 -12.90 -11.94 -23.61
C PRO A 747 -12.70 -13.40 -23.18
N LYS A 748 -12.12 -14.21 -24.06
CA LYS A 748 -11.69 -15.57 -23.69
C LYS A 748 -10.77 -15.52 -22.47
N ASN A 749 -10.88 -16.51 -21.57
CA ASN A 749 -10.09 -16.59 -20.34
C ASN A 749 -8.61 -16.30 -20.61
N TYR A 750 -8.00 -15.48 -19.76
CA TYR A 750 -6.61 -15.03 -19.80
C TYR A 750 -6.25 -14.05 -20.94
N TYR A 751 -7.13 -13.80 -21.91
CA TYR A 751 -6.89 -12.89 -23.04
C TYR A 751 -7.47 -11.47 -22.86
N GLY A 752 -8.16 -11.22 -21.74
CA GLY A 752 -8.69 -9.91 -21.36
C GLY A 752 -7.93 -9.27 -20.20
N THR A 753 -8.33 -8.06 -19.84
CA THR A 753 -7.88 -7.38 -18.62
C THR A 753 -8.88 -7.61 -17.47
N PRO A 754 -8.44 -7.54 -16.18
CA PRO A 754 -9.28 -7.79 -15.00
C PRO A 754 -10.59 -7.00 -14.91
N ASP A 755 -10.67 -5.82 -15.51
CA ASP A 755 -11.87 -4.97 -15.60
C ASP A 755 -12.92 -5.47 -16.61
N GLN A 756 -12.54 -6.37 -17.53
CA GLN A 756 -13.44 -6.95 -18.55
C GLN A 756 -14.13 -8.23 -18.09
N TYR A 757 -13.81 -8.72 -16.90
CA TYR A 757 -14.39 -9.90 -16.29
C TYR A 757 -15.21 -9.53 -15.05
N GLU A 758 -16.13 -10.41 -14.66
CA GLU A 758 -16.76 -10.32 -13.35
C GLU A 758 -15.67 -10.26 -12.28
N MET A 759 -15.86 -9.44 -11.26
CA MET A 759 -14.84 -9.22 -10.23
C MET A 759 -14.37 -10.53 -9.58
N GLY A 760 -15.30 -11.45 -9.37
CA GLY A 760 -15.06 -12.78 -8.83
C GLY A 760 -14.61 -13.84 -9.84
N ASP A 761 -14.52 -13.57 -11.14
CA ASP A 761 -14.09 -14.56 -12.12
C ASP A 761 -12.57 -14.72 -12.17
N LEU A 762 -12.02 -15.49 -11.23
CA LEU A 762 -10.57 -15.73 -11.14
C LEU A 762 -10.06 -16.54 -12.34
N SER A 763 -10.88 -17.45 -12.89
CA SER A 763 -10.50 -18.24 -14.07
C SER A 763 -10.44 -17.43 -15.34
N GLY A 764 -11.37 -16.49 -15.52
CA GLY A 764 -11.33 -15.51 -16.61
C GLY A 764 -10.06 -14.66 -16.55
N LYS A 765 -9.67 -14.21 -15.35
CA LYS A 765 -8.52 -13.32 -15.14
C LYS A 765 -7.16 -14.02 -15.19
N PHE A 766 -7.04 -15.17 -14.53
CA PHE A 766 -5.76 -15.82 -14.23
C PHE A 766 -5.53 -17.13 -15.00
N GLY A 767 -6.53 -17.59 -15.75
CA GLY A 767 -6.54 -18.89 -16.41
C GLY A 767 -7.27 -19.96 -15.59
N THR A 768 -7.66 -21.04 -16.25
CA THR A 768 -8.42 -22.16 -15.65
C THR A 768 -7.52 -23.13 -14.89
N LEU A 769 -8.14 -24.05 -14.12
CA LEU A 769 -7.44 -25.13 -13.40
C LEU A 769 -7.44 -26.45 -14.20
N ASP A 770 -7.68 -26.37 -15.51
CA ASP A 770 -7.80 -27.54 -16.37
C ASP A 770 -6.50 -28.38 -16.36
N ASN A 771 -6.64 -29.69 -16.21
CA ASN A 771 -5.54 -30.67 -16.25
C ASN A 771 -4.40 -30.47 -15.22
N HIS A 772 -4.60 -29.63 -14.19
CA HIS A 772 -3.64 -29.49 -13.09
C HIS A 772 -4.02 -30.40 -11.92
N THR A 773 -3.03 -31.11 -11.35
CA THR A 773 -3.14 -31.82 -10.07
C THR A 773 -2.56 -31.01 -8.90
N ILE A 774 -1.52 -30.24 -9.21
CA ILE A 774 -0.89 -29.22 -8.36
C ILE A 774 -0.83 -27.94 -9.18
N PHE A 775 -1.24 -26.82 -8.58
CA PHE A 775 -1.25 -25.52 -9.21
C PHE A 775 -0.63 -24.49 -8.27
N LYS A 776 0.48 -23.88 -8.69
CA LYS A 776 1.19 -22.83 -7.95
C LYS A 776 1.48 -21.66 -8.86
N GLN A 777 0.97 -20.48 -8.52
CA GLN A 777 1.15 -19.30 -9.34
C GLN A 777 0.94 -18.02 -8.53
N ASP A 778 1.68 -16.98 -8.91
CA ASP A 778 1.56 -15.62 -8.36
C ASP A 778 0.95 -14.68 -9.41
N TYR A 779 0.03 -13.83 -8.96
CA TYR A 779 -0.66 -12.86 -9.80
C TYR A 779 -0.74 -11.48 -9.13
N ASN A 780 -0.87 -10.45 -9.98
CA ASN A 780 -1.18 -9.09 -9.57
C ASN A 780 -2.52 -8.71 -10.17
N ASP A 781 -3.41 -8.13 -9.36
CA ASP A 781 -4.76 -7.78 -9.78
C ASP A 781 -5.18 -6.40 -9.26
N THR A 782 -5.74 -5.60 -10.16
CA THR A 782 -6.21 -4.23 -9.91
C THR A 782 -7.68 -4.16 -9.48
N MET A 783 -8.41 -5.28 -9.54
CA MET A 783 -9.85 -5.40 -9.38
C MET A 783 -10.27 -6.40 -8.29
N LEU A 784 -9.38 -6.82 -7.37
CA LEU A 784 -9.67 -7.72 -6.24
C LEU A 784 -9.39 -7.06 -4.88
N PRO A 785 -10.03 -5.93 -4.54
CA PRO A 785 -9.71 -5.19 -3.34
C PRO A 785 -10.02 -5.97 -2.06
N LEU A 786 -9.20 -5.76 -1.03
CA LEU A 786 -9.41 -6.16 0.36
C LEU A 786 -9.93 -5.00 1.23
N PHE A 787 -9.89 -3.77 0.72
CA PHE A 787 -10.38 -2.55 1.36
C PHE A 787 -11.71 -2.07 0.79
N GLY A 788 -12.50 -1.40 1.64
CA GLY A 788 -13.69 -0.67 1.22
C GLY A 788 -14.87 -1.55 0.80
N PRO A 789 -15.90 -0.95 0.20
CA PRO A 789 -17.21 -1.59 -0.02
C PRO A 789 -17.19 -2.73 -1.05
N ARG A 790 -16.19 -2.78 -1.93
CA ARG A 790 -16.03 -3.85 -2.95
C ARG A 790 -15.23 -5.05 -2.46
N SER A 791 -14.83 -5.07 -1.18
CA SER A 791 -13.93 -6.08 -0.65
C SER A 791 -14.45 -7.51 -0.86
N ILE A 792 -13.52 -8.42 -1.18
CA ILE A 792 -13.79 -9.87 -1.27
C ILE A 792 -13.74 -10.57 0.10
N LEU A 793 -13.41 -9.87 1.18
CA LEU A 793 -13.39 -10.45 2.52
C LEU A 793 -14.79 -10.87 2.97
N GLY A 794 -14.89 -12.05 3.60
CA GLY A 794 -16.18 -12.60 4.04
C GLY A 794 -17.00 -13.24 2.92
N ARG A 795 -16.44 -13.35 1.71
CA ARG A 795 -17.01 -14.08 0.57
C ARG A 795 -16.42 -15.48 0.47
N SER A 796 -16.80 -16.26 -0.54
CA SER A 796 -16.30 -17.64 -0.72
C SER A 796 -15.71 -17.87 -2.10
N ILE A 797 -14.71 -18.74 -2.20
CA ILE A 797 -14.20 -19.28 -3.46
C ILE A 797 -14.87 -20.62 -3.73
N VAL A 798 -15.30 -20.87 -4.96
CA VAL A 798 -15.81 -22.17 -5.42
C VAL A 798 -14.91 -22.65 -6.55
N VAL A 799 -14.59 -23.95 -6.55
CA VAL A 799 -13.89 -24.66 -7.64
C VAL A 799 -14.89 -25.61 -8.30
N GLU A 800 -14.96 -25.56 -9.62
CA GLU A 800 -15.88 -26.34 -10.44
C GLU A 800 -15.20 -27.54 -11.10
N LYS A 801 -15.96 -28.62 -11.27
CA LYS A 801 -15.59 -29.79 -12.06
C LYS A 801 -15.91 -29.57 -13.54
N ARG A 802 -15.07 -30.16 -14.40
CA ARG A 802 -15.21 -30.22 -15.85
C ARG A 802 -16.51 -30.89 -16.27
N VAL A 803 -16.90 -31.95 -15.57
CA VAL A 803 -18.17 -32.66 -15.83
C VAL A 803 -19.34 -31.83 -15.32
N LYS A 804 -20.17 -31.36 -16.26
CA LYS A 804 -21.39 -30.57 -16.05
C LYS A 804 -21.20 -29.20 -15.38
N GLY A 805 -19.96 -28.71 -15.19
CA GLY A 805 -19.72 -27.46 -14.44
C GLY A 805 -20.19 -27.54 -12.99
N SER A 806 -20.22 -28.76 -12.42
CA SER A 806 -20.73 -28.95 -11.07
C SER A 806 -19.75 -28.40 -10.04
N ARG A 807 -20.28 -27.72 -9.01
CA ARG A 807 -19.46 -27.16 -7.93
C ARG A 807 -18.89 -28.29 -7.08
N TRP A 808 -17.57 -28.36 -6.99
CA TRP A 808 -16.87 -29.46 -6.35
C TRP A 808 -16.47 -29.13 -4.92
N ALA A 809 -15.71 -28.04 -4.75
CA ALA A 809 -15.21 -27.62 -3.46
C ALA A 809 -15.32 -26.10 -3.31
N CYS A 810 -15.42 -25.65 -2.06
CA CYS A 810 -15.53 -24.23 -1.76
C CYS A 810 -14.82 -23.89 -0.45
N THR A 811 -14.37 -22.64 -0.30
CA THR A 811 -13.78 -22.14 0.96
C THR A 811 -14.17 -20.69 1.21
N THR A 812 -14.27 -20.26 2.46
CA THR A 812 -14.52 -18.85 2.82
C THR A 812 -13.20 -18.07 2.79
N ILE A 813 -13.22 -16.86 2.25
CA ILE A 813 -12.10 -15.91 2.28
C ILE A 813 -12.09 -15.25 3.65
N GLU A 814 -11.22 -15.75 4.52
CA GLU A 814 -11.05 -15.26 5.88
C GLU A 814 -9.87 -14.31 5.99
N ARG A 815 -9.76 -13.63 7.13
CA ARG A 815 -8.63 -12.74 7.41
C ARG A 815 -7.42 -13.57 7.84
N GLY A 816 -6.28 -13.31 7.21
CA GLY A 816 -4.98 -13.84 7.66
C GLY A 816 -4.30 -12.82 8.57
N TYR A 817 -4.03 -13.18 9.82
CA TYR A 817 -3.30 -12.33 10.75
C TYR A 817 -2.49 -13.18 11.73
N SER A 818 -1.42 -12.60 12.28
CA SER A 818 -0.71 -13.20 13.41
C SER A 818 -1.38 -12.81 14.72
N PRO A 819 -1.58 -13.73 15.69
CA PRO A 819 -2.07 -13.40 17.03
C PRO A 819 -1.20 -12.37 17.77
N SER A 820 0.09 -12.24 17.40
CA SER A 820 0.98 -11.20 17.93
C SER A 820 0.72 -9.80 17.36
N GLU A 821 0.07 -9.72 16.19
CA GLU A 821 -0.19 -8.49 15.46
C GLU A 821 -1.58 -7.93 15.73
N ALA A 822 -2.60 -8.81 15.74
CA ALA A 822 -4.00 -8.42 15.85
C ALA A 822 -4.86 -9.51 16.48
N ARG A 823 -6.08 -9.14 16.86
CA ARG A 823 -7.15 -10.06 17.26
C ARG A 823 -8.45 -9.75 16.52
N GLU A 824 -9.25 -10.79 16.27
CA GLU A 824 -10.57 -10.66 15.66
C GLU A 824 -11.64 -10.47 16.74
N ILE A 825 -12.43 -9.41 16.61
CA ILE A 825 -13.65 -9.16 17.36
C ILE A 825 -14.84 -9.60 16.52
N ARG A 826 -15.76 -10.33 17.16
CA ARG A 826 -17.00 -10.80 16.57
C ARG A 826 -18.18 -10.29 17.38
N ALA A 827 -19.20 -9.80 16.69
CA ALA A 827 -20.46 -9.39 17.30
C ALA A 827 -21.64 -9.95 16.49
N ILE A 828 -22.78 -10.12 17.16
CA ILE A 828 -24.02 -10.61 16.56
C ILE A 828 -25.19 -9.76 17.03
N ALA A 829 -26.04 -9.37 16.07
CA ALA A 829 -27.39 -8.89 16.35
C ALA A 829 -28.37 -10.03 16.04
N SER A 830 -28.87 -10.70 17.07
CA SER A 830 -29.71 -11.89 16.92
C SER A 830 -31.20 -11.54 17.03
N PHE A 831 -31.91 -11.67 15.92
CA PHE A 831 -33.37 -11.54 15.83
C PHE A 831 -33.99 -12.92 16.09
N HIS A 832 -33.99 -13.37 17.35
CA HIS A 832 -34.46 -14.71 17.73
C HIS A 832 -35.82 -14.70 18.44
N HIS A 833 -36.43 -13.53 18.68
CA HIS A 833 -37.70 -13.44 19.38
C HIS A 833 -38.83 -14.09 18.54
N PRO A 834 -39.51 -15.16 19.01
CA PRO A 834 -40.48 -15.88 18.19
C PRO A 834 -41.72 -15.06 17.81
N GLN A 835 -42.10 -14.09 18.65
CA GLN A 835 -43.16 -13.11 18.37
C GLN A 835 -42.62 -11.77 17.83
N GLY A 836 -41.37 -11.74 17.38
CA GLY A 836 -40.77 -10.57 16.75
C GLY A 836 -41.36 -10.31 15.36
N HIS A 837 -40.74 -9.39 14.62
CA HIS A 837 -41.15 -9.02 13.25
C HIS A 837 -40.07 -9.30 12.20
N ALA A 838 -38.88 -9.70 12.65
CA ALA A 838 -37.80 -10.24 11.83
C ALA A 838 -37.20 -11.45 12.57
N TYR A 839 -36.66 -12.41 11.82
CA TYR A 839 -36.03 -13.60 12.36
C TYR A 839 -34.74 -13.92 11.61
N GLY A 840 -33.64 -14.12 12.35
CA GLY A 840 -32.32 -14.34 11.77
C GLY A 840 -31.21 -13.61 12.53
N TYR A 841 -30.14 -13.24 11.83
CA TYR A 841 -29.00 -12.56 12.44
C TYR A 841 -28.32 -11.57 11.50
N MET A 842 -27.60 -10.64 12.12
CA MET A 842 -26.50 -9.91 11.48
C MET A 842 -25.22 -10.22 12.26
N ARG A 843 -24.16 -10.68 11.57
CA ARG A 843 -22.86 -10.99 12.18
C ARG A 843 -21.82 -9.99 11.73
N MET A 844 -21.13 -9.36 12.67
CA MET A 844 -20.07 -8.40 12.40
C MET A 844 -18.70 -8.98 12.79
N LYS A 845 -17.70 -8.79 11.93
CA LYS A 845 -16.30 -9.15 12.20
C LYS A 845 -15.38 -7.98 11.92
N GLN A 846 -14.48 -7.68 12.86
CA GLN A 846 -13.50 -6.59 12.76
C GLN A 846 -12.15 -7.05 13.35
N LEU A 847 -11.03 -6.69 12.73
CA LEU A 847 -9.71 -6.85 13.34
C LEU A 847 -9.32 -5.61 14.13
N ILE A 848 -8.74 -5.84 15.30
CA ILE A 848 -8.16 -4.82 16.15
C ILE A 848 -6.68 -5.14 16.32
N TYR A 849 -5.82 -4.20 15.93
CA TYR A 849 -4.38 -4.34 16.02
C TYR A 849 -3.88 -3.99 17.42
N SER A 850 -2.65 -4.39 17.73
CA SER A 850 -2.03 -4.16 19.04
C SER A 850 -1.93 -2.68 19.44
N ASP A 851 -1.91 -1.76 18.47
CA ASP A 851 -1.90 -0.30 18.69
C ASP A 851 -3.31 0.32 18.88
N GLY A 852 -4.36 -0.50 18.79
CA GLY A 852 -5.76 -0.11 18.90
C GLY A 852 -6.39 0.37 17.58
N SER A 853 -5.66 0.39 16.46
CA SER A 853 -6.23 0.64 15.14
C SER A 853 -7.19 -0.48 14.73
N GLN A 854 -8.16 -0.14 13.87
CA GLN A 854 -9.27 -1.03 13.54
C GLN A 854 -9.38 -1.21 12.02
N SER A 855 -9.70 -2.42 11.57
CA SER A 855 -10.04 -2.67 10.17
C SER A 855 -11.49 -2.28 9.85
N ASP A 856 -11.87 -2.32 8.57
CA ASP A 856 -13.29 -2.26 8.18
C ASP A 856 -14.06 -3.42 8.82
N THR A 857 -15.34 -3.20 9.10
CA THR A 857 -16.23 -4.21 9.67
C THR A 857 -16.99 -4.91 8.56
N ILE A 858 -16.87 -6.24 8.52
CA ILE A 858 -17.60 -7.10 7.58
C ILE A 858 -18.89 -7.52 8.26
N ILE A 859 -20.03 -7.31 7.59
CA ILE A 859 -21.36 -7.60 8.12
C ILE A 859 -22.04 -8.64 7.23
N GLU A 860 -22.22 -9.86 7.75
CA GLU A 860 -23.06 -10.90 7.14
C GLU A 860 -24.50 -10.71 7.61
N ILE A 861 -25.45 -10.65 6.67
CA ILE A 861 -26.86 -10.42 6.94
C ILE A 861 -27.66 -11.63 6.45
N ASN A 862 -28.43 -12.24 7.37
CA ASN A 862 -29.34 -13.33 7.07
C ASN A 862 -30.64 -13.12 7.85
N LEU A 863 -31.62 -12.49 7.21
CA LEU A 863 -32.87 -12.10 7.85
C LEU A 863 -34.09 -12.51 7.01
N ARG A 864 -35.12 -12.99 7.69
CA ARG A 864 -36.41 -13.38 7.13
C ARG A 864 -37.56 -12.96 8.03
N HIS A 865 -38.79 -13.15 7.58
CA HIS A 865 -39.96 -13.00 8.43
C HIS A 865 -40.06 -14.18 9.42
N PRO A 866 -40.57 -13.96 10.65
CA PRO A 866 -40.73 -15.01 11.66
C PRO A 866 -41.68 -16.12 11.20
N GLY A 867 -41.21 -17.37 11.28
CA GLY A 867 -41.97 -18.54 10.89
C GLY A 867 -41.13 -19.50 10.06
N LYS A 868 -41.23 -20.81 10.32
CA LYS A 868 -40.39 -21.80 9.63
C LYS A 868 -40.65 -21.84 8.13
N HIS A 869 -41.88 -21.55 7.71
CA HIS A 869 -42.36 -21.59 6.32
C HIS A 869 -42.83 -20.23 5.79
N ASP A 870 -42.48 -19.13 6.48
CA ASP A 870 -42.84 -17.80 5.99
C ASP A 870 -41.94 -17.42 4.80
N SER A 871 -42.56 -17.14 3.66
CA SER A 871 -41.92 -16.74 2.40
C SER A 871 -42.23 -15.28 2.03
N ASN A 872 -42.75 -14.49 2.97
CA ASN A 872 -42.97 -13.06 2.76
C ASN A 872 -41.65 -12.36 2.48
N ILE A 873 -41.70 -11.38 1.57
CA ILE A 873 -40.56 -10.56 1.19
C ILE A 873 -40.94 -9.10 1.36
N THR A 874 -40.08 -8.37 2.05
CA THR A 874 -40.19 -6.91 2.17
C THR A 874 -38.84 -6.29 1.84
N ARG A 875 -38.87 -5.15 1.13
CA ARG A 875 -37.69 -4.56 0.51
C ARG A 875 -37.39 -3.17 1.03
N ASP A 876 -36.15 -2.74 0.82
CA ASP A 876 -35.69 -1.37 1.04
C ASP A 876 -35.87 -0.91 2.50
N HIS A 877 -35.57 -1.80 3.45
CA HIS A 877 -35.55 -1.44 4.86
C HIS A 877 -34.31 -0.62 5.17
N HIS A 878 -34.52 0.58 5.71
CA HIS A 878 -33.48 1.28 6.42
C HIS A 878 -33.17 0.58 7.74
N TRP A 879 -31.94 0.67 8.19
CA TRP A 879 -31.45 0.06 9.40
C TRP A 879 -30.31 0.90 9.97
N ALA A 880 -30.30 1.02 11.29
CA ALA A 880 -29.40 1.91 12.00
C ALA A 880 -29.11 1.40 13.42
N ILE A 881 -27.97 1.83 13.97
CA ILE A 881 -27.59 1.60 15.36
C ILE A 881 -28.21 2.69 16.23
N TYR A 882 -28.88 2.26 17.28
CA TYR A 882 -29.55 3.11 18.26
C TYR A 882 -28.81 3.07 19.59
N VAL A 883 -28.87 4.15 20.36
CA VAL A 883 -27.99 4.35 21.54
C VAL A 883 -28.17 3.26 22.60
N ASN A 884 -29.39 2.82 22.87
CA ASN A 884 -29.70 1.91 23.98
C ASN A 884 -30.01 0.49 23.49
N PRO A 885 -29.81 -0.54 24.34
CA PRO A 885 -30.34 -1.87 24.07
C PRO A 885 -31.88 -1.89 24.13
N VAL A 886 -32.47 -2.85 23.43
CA VAL A 886 -33.92 -3.15 23.39
C VAL A 886 -34.25 -4.38 24.22
N GLY A 887 -35.52 -4.52 24.62
CA GLY A 887 -36.01 -5.64 25.42
C GLY A 887 -37.37 -6.13 24.93
N VAL A 888 -38.38 -6.12 25.81
CA VAL A 888 -39.75 -6.60 25.51
C VAL A 888 -40.41 -5.81 24.37
N ASP A 889 -40.00 -4.55 24.16
CA ASP A 889 -40.52 -3.67 23.12
C ASP A 889 -40.19 -4.13 21.70
N ALA A 890 -39.27 -5.09 21.52
CA ALA A 890 -38.97 -5.71 20.23
C ALA A 890 -40.11 -6.59 19.68
N ALA A 891 -40.98 -7.10 20.56
CA ALA A 891 -42.07 -8.02 20.22
C ALA A 891 -43.46 -7.37 20.19
N VAL A 892 -43.54 -6.07 20.46
CA VAL A 892 -44.82 -5.37 20.54
C VAL A 892 -45.48 -5.27 19.17
N LYS A 893 -46.78 -5.57 19.10
CA LYS A 893 -47.57 -5.54 17.86
C LYS A 893 -47.73 -4.11 17.34
N THR A 894 -48.06 -3.17 18.22
CA THR A 894 -48.23 -1.75 17.90
C THR A 894 -46.90 -1.14 17.44
N GLN A 895 -46.87 -0.68 16.19
CA GLN A 895 -45.64 -0.23 15.53
C GLN A 895 -45.01 1.01 16.20
N ASN A 896 -45.82 1.98 16.64
CA ASN A 896 -45.33 3.21 17.27
C ASN A 896 -44.63 2.98 18.62
N THR A 897 -44.94 1.88 19.30
CA THR A 897 -44.33 1.52 20.61
C THR A 897 -43.24 0.47 20.47
N ARG A 898 -42.97 0.00 19.25
CA ARG A 898 -41.99 -1.04 18.97
C ARG A 898 -40.58 -0.46 18.95
N CYS A 899 -39.62 -1.15 19.56
CA CYS A 899 -38.21 -0.75 19.57
C CYS A 899 -37.95 0.67 20.11
N VAL A 900 -38.87 1.22 20.91
CA VAL A 900 -38.77 2.57 21.47
C VAL A 900 -37.62 2.68 22.47
N ALA A 901 -37.32 1.61 23.21
CA ALA A 901 -36.26 1.56 24.21
C ALA A 901 -34.88 1.90 23.62
N GLY A 902 -34.66 1.62 22.34
CA GLY A 902 -33.42 1.96 21.62
C GLY A 902 -33.08 3.45 21.62
N GLY A 903 -34.05 4.34 21.83
CA GLY A 903 -33.82 5.78 21.89
C GLY A 903 -33.70 6.41 20.50
N TYR A 904 -32.56 7.03 20.19
CA TYR A 904 -32.28 7.73 18.93
C TYR A 904 -31.09 7.12 18.18
N VAL A 905 -30.90 7.51 16.92
CA VAL A 905 -29.77 7.06 16.09
C VAL A 905 -28.46 7.52 16.71
N TRP A 906 -27.50 6.61 16.84
CA TRP A 906 -26.26 6.86 17.56
C TRP A 906 -25.31 7.81 16.78
N ASN A 907 -24.99 8.97 17.36
CA ASN A 907 -24.07 9.95 16.77
C ASN A 907 -22.99 10.40 17.79
N PRO A 908 -21.92 9.62 18.00
CA PRO A 908 -20.86 9.95 18.96
C PRO A 908 -19.92 11.07 18.47
N TYR A 909 -19.93 11.40 17.17
CA TYR A 909 -18.99 12.36 16.57
C TYR A 909 -19.62 13.70 16.20
N TYR A 910 -20.87 13.94 16.59
CA TYR A 910 -21.48 15.26 16.50
C TYR A 910 -21.51 15.86 15.09
N THR A 911 -21.68 15.02 14.05
CA THR A 911 -21.56 15.40 12.63
C THR A 911 -22.64 16.38 12.12
N GLN A 912 -23.50 16.93 12.98
CA GLN A 912 -24.55 17.89 12.61
C GLN A 912 -24.98 18.76 13.80
N LEU A 913 -24.02 19.40 14.49
CA LEU A 913 -24.34 20.21 15.67
C LEU A 913 -24.78 21.66 15.38
N ALA A 914 -24.29 22.29 14.30
CA ALA A 914 -24.59 23.71 14.05
C ALA A 914 -26.03 23.93 13.56
N ASP A 915 -26.59 22.97 12.82
CA ASP A 915 -27.98 22.98 12.38
C ASP A 915 -28.58 21.56 12.38
N PRO A 916 -28.96 21.04 13.57
CA PRO A 916 -29.52 19.71 13.71
C PRO A 916 -30.86 19.53 12.99
N LEU A 917 -31.56 20.62 12.67
CA LEU A 917 -32.87 20.60 12.01
C LEU A 917 -32.74 20.53 10.48
N ASN A 918 -31.58 20.87 9.93
CA ASN A 918 -31.33 20.81 8.48
C ASN A 918 -31.02 19.40 7.99
N THR A 919 -32.05 18.56 7.98
CA THR A 919 -31.97 17.17 7.48
C THR A 919 -31.60 17.09 6.01
N GLU A 920 -31.86 18.14 5.23
CA GLU A 920 -31.57 18.18 3.80
C GLU A 920 -30.05 18.27 3.55
N LEU A 921 -29.36 19.18 4.23
CA LEU A 921 -27.90 19.26 4.17
C LEU A 921 -27.25 17.95 4.63
N TYR A 922 -27.77 17.32 5.69
CA TYR A 922 -27.26 16.03 6.14
C TYR A 922 -27.38 14.96 5.05
N ARG A 923 -28.54 14.82 4.38
CA ARG A 923 -28.72 13.84 3.30
C ARG A 923 -27.84 14.11 2.08
N GLN A 924 -27.54 15.37 1.80
CA GLN A 924 -26.64 15.74 0.70
C GLN A 924 -25.18 15.39 1.05
N GLU A 925 -24.76 15.60 2.29
CA GLU A 925 -23.36 15.45 2.72
C GLU A 925 -23.00 14.04 3.22
N CYS A 926 -23.96 13.30 3.77
CA CYS A 926 -23.80 11.90 4.18
C CYS A 926 -24.06 10.97 2.99
N GLY A 927 -23.18 9.98 2.81
CA GLY A 927 -23.34 8.93 1.80
C GLY A 927 -22.22 7.89 1.86
N PRO A 928 -22.29 6.86 1.00
CA PRO A 928 -21.22 5.87 0.87
C PRO A 928 -19.89 6.49 0.44
N ASP A 929 -19.95 7.60 -0.30
CA ASP A 929 -18.82 8.40 -0.78
C ASP A 929 -18.19 9.29 0.28
N ASN A 930 -18.90 9.57 1.37
CA ASN A 930 -18.42 10.37 2.49
C ASN A 930 -18.95 9.81 3.83
N PRO A 931 -18.51 8.60 4.22
CA PRO A 931 -19.10 7.86 5.35
C PRO A 931 -18.84 8.50 6.71
N LEU A 932 -17.84 9.38 6.82
CA LEU A 932 -17.50 10.05 8.08
C LEU A 932 -18.39 11.27 8.38
N ARG A 933 -19.11 11.79 7.38
CA ARG A 933 -20.12 12.85 7.57
C ARG A 933 -21.46 12.31 8.06
N CYS A 934 -21.66 11.00 7.94
CA CYS A 934 -22.83 10.30 8.45
C CYS A 934 -22.77 10.11 9.96
N TYR A 935 -23.93 10.01 10.61
CA TYR A 935 -24.00 9.47 11.97
C TYR A 935 -23.43 8.06 11.96
N VAL A 936 -22.60 7.71 12.94
CA VAL A 936 -22.05 6.34 13.07
C VAL A 936 -23.18 5.31 13.08
N GLY A 937 -24.31 5.63 13.71
CA GLY A 937 -25.47 4.77 13.73
C GLY A 937 -26.27 4.72 12.43
N ASP A 938 -26.14 5.67 11.51
CA ASP A 938 -26.84 5.64 10.22
C ASP A 938 -26.11 4.75 9.21
N VAL A 939 -26.19 3.44 9.43
CA VAL A 939 -25.49 2.43 8.64
C VAL A 939 -26.06 2.37 7.23
N SER A 940 -27.39 2.47 7.08
CA SER A 940 -28.03 2.47 5.76
C SER A 940 -27.55 3.56 4.82
N ALA A 941 -27.30 4.77 5.32
CA ALA A 941 -26.80 5.84 4.47
C ALA A 941 -25.40 5.55 3.92
N ARG A 942 -24.61 4.70 4.61
CA ARG A 942 -23.25 4.31 4.19
C ARG A 942 -23.19 3.06 3.33
N VAL A 943 -23.98 2.03 3.64
CA VAL A 943 -23.87 0.72 2.97
C VAL A 943 -25.12 0.29 2.20
N GLY A 944 -26.20 1.08 2.26
CA GLY A 944 -27.47 0.79 1.60
C GLY A 944 -28.51 0.11 2.49
N THR A 945 -29.71 -0.05 1.94
CA THR A 945 -30.84 -0.73 2.55
C THR A 945 -30.66 -2.24 2.57
N ILE A 946 -31.48 -2.92 3.37
CA ILE A 946 -31.53 -4.39 3.45
C ILE A 946 -32.93 -4.88 3.10
N ASP A 947 -33.00 -6.14 2.66
CA ASP A 947 -34.25 -6.82 2.38
C ASP A 947 -34.48 -7.94 3.40
N LEU A 948 -35.75 -8.24 3.70
CA LEU A 948 -36.16 -9.36 4.56
C LEU A 948 -36.80 -10.45 3.71
N GLY A 949 -36.38 -11.71 3.92
CA GLY A 949 -36.93 -12.87 3.22
C GLY A 949 -36.24 -13.21 1.89
N LEU A 950 -35.15 -12.50 1.56
CA LEU A 950 -34.33 -12.75 0.37
C LEU A 950 -33.02 -13.48 0.71
N ARG A 951 -32.13 -13.52 -0.28
CA ARG A 951 -30.78 -14.12 -0.21
C ARG A 951 -29.95 -13.46 0.90
N ARG A 952 -29.02 -14.22 1.49
CA ARG A 952 -28.01 -13.68 2.40
C ARG A 952 -27.12 -12.68 1.67
N SER A 953 -26.60 -11.70 2.38
CA SER A 953 -25.71 -10.68 1.81
C SER A 953 -24.54 -10.37 2.74
N VAL A 954 -23.46 -9.84 2.15
CA VAL A 954 -22.26 -9.38 2.86
C VAL A 954 -21.98 -7.95 2.44
N VAL A 955 -21.92 -7.07 3.43
CA VAL A 955 -21.56 -5.66 3.26
C VAL A 955 -20.34 -5.31 4.12
N VAL A 956 -19.62 -4.28 3.72
CA VAL A 956 -18.42 -3.81 4.43
C VAL A 956 -18.61 -2.34 4.78
N ASP A 957 -18.43 -2.00 6.05
CA ASP A 957 -18.53 -0.64 6.57
C ASP A 957 -17.20 -0.19 7.19
N THR A 958 -16.71 0.97 6.75
CA THR A 958 -15.46 1.57 7.24
C THR A 958 -15.66 2.36 8.54
N ASN A 959 -16.91 2.68 8.92
CA ASN A 959 -17.25 3.51 10.08
C ASN A 959 -18.18 2.78 11.07
N PHE A 960 -17.99 1.46 11.25
CA PHE A 960 -18.73 0.64 12.22
C PHE A 960 -17.76 0.09 13.29
N PRO A 961 -17.52 0.81 14.40
CA PRO A 961 -16.58 0.39 15.44
C PRO A 961 -17.17 -0.69 16.38
N LEU A 962 -16.50 -1.84 16.51
CA LEU A 962 -16.86 -2.88 17.48
C LEU A 962 -16.12 -2.74 18.81
N GLU A 963 -15.07 -1.94 18.87
CA GLU A 963 -14.27 -1.73 20.09
C GLU A 963 -13.82 -0.26 20.22
N GLY A 964 -13.27 0.08 21.38
CA GLY A 964 -12.76 1.40 21.72
C GLY A 964 -13.75 2.19 22.55
N GLN A 965 -13.46 3.49 22.72
CA GLN A 965 -14.32 4.39 23.50
C GLN A 965 -15.76 4.45 22.98
N TRP A 966 -15.92 4.31 21.66
CA TRP A 966 -17.20 4.38 20.97
C TRP A 966 -17.49 3.03 20.33
N SER A 967 -17.78 2.01 21.13
CA SER A 967 -18.19 0.68 20.63
C SER A 967 -19.68 0.62 20.31
N ALA A 968 -20.03 -0.11 19.24
CA ALA A 968 -21.40 -0.49 18.91
C ALA A 968 -21.91 -1.67 19.76
N ILE A 969 -21.04 -2.46 20.39
CA ILE A 969 -21.45 -3.55 21.28
C ILE A 969 -22.17 -2.97 22.51
N GLY A 970 -23.28 -3.59 22.91
CA GLY A 970 -24.16 -3.10 23.98
C GLY A 970 -25.24 -2.12 23.53
N ARG A 971 -25.28 -1.81 22.22
CA ARG A 971 -26.31 -0.99 21.58
C ARG A 971 -27.32 -1.87 20.84
N SER A 972 -28.30 -1.28 20.19
CA SER A 972 -29.29 -2.02 19.38
C SER A 972 -29.22 -1.64 17.90
N ILE A 973 -29.55 -2.60 17.02
CA ILE A 973 -29.88 -2.34 15.62
C ILE A 973 -31.40 -2.27 15.51
N VAL A 974 -31.89 -1.22 14.86
CA VAL A 974 -33.30 -1.05 14.54
C VAL A 974 -33.45 -1.05 13.02
N ILE A 975 -34.30 -1.95 12.53
CA ILE A 975 -34.77 -2.04 11.15
C ILE A 975 -36.05 -1.21 11.06
N LEU A 976 -36.12 -0.31 10.08
CA LEU A 976 -37.27 0.53 9.77
C LEU A 976 -38.22 -0.16 8.80
N SER A 977 -39.38 0.43 8.57
CA SER A 977 -40.43 -0.10 7.71
C SER A 977 -39.98 -0.29 6.24
N PRO A 978 -40.63 -1.19 5.49
CA PRO A 978 -40.33 -1.39 4.07
C PRO A 978 -40.47 -0.10 3.24
N ASN A 979 -39.86 -0.07 2.05
CA ASN A 979 -39.95 1.07 1.11
C ASN A 979 -39.43 2.39 1.71
N LYS A 980 -38.36 2.33 2.53
CA LYS A 980 -37.70 3.49 3.16
C LYS A 980 -38.60 4.31 4.10
N GLN A 981 -39.68 3.71 4.59
CA GLN A 981 -40.58 4.34 5.55
C GLN A 981 -39.91 4.49 6.93
N PRO A 982 -40.13 5.60 7.66
CA PRO A 982 -39.35 5.95 8.86
C PRO A 982 -39.76 5.20 10.14
N GLU A 983 -40.90 4.50 10.15
CA GLU A 983 -41.42 3.81 11.34
C GLU A 983 -40.54 2.60 11.70
N ARG A 984 -40.45 2.26 13.00
CA ARG A 984 -39.63 1.15 13.48
C ARG A 984 -40.33 -0.19 13.20
N TYR A 985 -39.60 -1.13 12.58
CA TYR A 985 -40.13 -2.42 12.17
C TYR A 985 -39.63 -3.58 13.05
N ALA A 986 -38.32 -3.71 13.28
CA ALA A 986 -37.76 -4.75 14.14
C ALA A 986 -36.47 -4.29 14.79
N CYS A 987 -36.04 -4.94 15.88
CA CYS A 987 -34.79 -4.58 16.53
C CYS A 987 -34.14 -5.77 17.25
N ALA A 988 -32.83 -5.69 17.44
CA ALA A 988 -32.02 -6.64 18.20
C ALA A 988 -30.82 -5.94 18.85
N ASN A 989 -30.31 -6.50 19.93
CA ASN A 989 -29.09 -6.01 20.59
C ASN A 989 -27.85 -6.51 19.87
N ILE A 990 -26.81 -5.67 19.80
CA ILE A 990 -25.48 -6.01 19.32
C ILE A 990 -24.70 -6.57 20.51
N GLU A 991 -24.44 -7.87 20.48
CA GLU A 991 -23.79 -8.60 21.57
C GLU A 991 -22.51 -9.29 21.07
N PRO A 992 -21.54 -9.62 21.95
CA PRO A 992 -20.37 -10.40 21.55
C PRO A 992 -20.77 -11.77 20.97
N ASP A 993 -20.13 -12.18 19.86
CA ASP A 993 -20.35 -13.49 19.23
C ASP A 993 -19.17 -14.43 19.54
N TYR A 994 -19.21 -15.07 20.71
CA TYR A 994 -18.22 -16.07 21.09
C TYR A 994 -18.43 -17.36 20.31
N ASP A 995 -17.36 -18.06 19.95
CA ASP A 995 -17.41 -19.36 19.25
C ASP A 995 -16.58 -20.38 20.04
N ILE A 996 -17.26 -21.28 20.74
CA ILE A 996 -16.62 -22.36 21.51
C ILE A 996 -16.73 -23.65 20.72
N ILE A 997 -15.58 -24.24 20.43
CA ILE A 997 -15.46 -25.44 19.61
C ILE A 997 -15.22 -26.65 20.53
N LYS A 998 -16.07 -27.68 20.46
CA LYS A 998 -15.94 -28.89 21.29
C LYS A 998 -16.35 -30.15 20.53
N TYR A 999 -15.57 -31.22 20.69
CA TYR A 999 -15.98 -32.55 20.23
C TYR A 999 -17.01 -33.18 21.18
N ALA A 1000 -18.04 -33.79 20.61
CA ALA A 1000 -19.02 -34.58 21.33
C ALA A 1000 -19.11 -36.00 20.74
N ASN A 1001 -19.16 -37.01 21.61
CA ASN A 1001 -19.34 -38.40 21.22
C ASN A 1001 -20.76 -38.83 21.56
N ILE A 1002 -21.57 -39.14 20.55
CA ILE A 1002 -23.00 -39.43 20.69
C ILE A 1002 -23.27 -40.87 20.22
N ASP A 1003 -24.14 -41.57 20.95
CA ASP A 1003 -24.68 -42.87 20.53
C ASP A 1003 -25.43 -42.73 19.20
N LYS A 1004 -25.12 -43.60 18.24
CA LYS A 1004 -25.73 -43.59 16.90
C LYS A 1004 -26.87 -44.63 16.81
N PRO A 1005 -28.14 -44.26 17.03
CA PRO A 1005 -29.28 -45.16 16.79
C PRO A 1005 -29.41 -45.53 15.30
N PRO A 1006 -30.13 -46.62 14.96
CA PRO A 1006 -30.23 -47.14 13.60
C PRO A 1006 -30.83 -46.17 12.56
N ARG A 1007 -31.53 -45.10 12.99
CA ARG A 1007 -32.04 -44.02 12.13
C ARG A 1007 -31.49 -42.65 12.53
N PHE A 1008 -30.20 -42.55 12.85
CA PHE A 1008 -29.58 -41.29 13.23
C PHE A 1008 -29.35 -40.37 12.02
N VAL A 1009 -29.90 -39.16 12.07
CA VAL A 1009 -29.65 -38.07 11.12
C VAL A 1009 -29.09 -36.89 11.88
N LEU A 1010 -27.89 -36.43 11.50
CA LEU A 1010 -27.18 -35.36 12.21
C LEU A 1010 -27.95 -34.05 12.24
N ALA A 1011 -28.58 -33.65 11.13
CA ALA A 1011 -29.40 -32.45 11.06
C ALA A 1011 -30.60 -32.52 12.02
N GLN A 1012 -31.26 -33.68 12.11
CA GLN A 1012 -32.37 -33.90 13.04
C GLN A 1012 -31.90 -33.87 14.49
N PHE A 1013 -30.74 -34.46 14.79
CA PHE A 1013 -30.12 -34.40 16.10
C PHE A 1013 -29.92 -32.94 16.55
N ILE A 1014 -29.33 -32.10 15.70
CA ILE A 1014 -29.10 -30.69 16.02
C ILE A 1014 -30.43 -29.92 16.15
N GLU A 1015 -31.41 -30.16 15.27
CA GLU A 1015 -32.72 -29.52 15.38
C GLU A 1015 -33.41 -29.89 16.72
N ASP A 1016 -33.33 -31.16 17.14
CA ASP A 1016 -33.90 -31.62 18.40
C ASP A 1016 -33.15 -31.05 19.62
N VAL A 1017 -31.81 -30.98 19.56
CA VAL A 1017 -31.00 -30.31 20.60
C VAL A 1017 -31.37 -28.84 20.70
N CYS A 1018 -31.44 -28.10 19.59
CA CYS A 1018 -31.81 -26.69 19.59
C CYS A 1018 -33.23 -26.46 20.14
N LYS A 1019 -34.20 -27.33 19.80
CA LYS A 1019 -35.56 -27.28 20.35
C LYS A 1019 -35.59 -27.51 21.86
N VAL A 1020 -34.81 -28.47 22.37
CA VAL A 1020 -34.74 -28.74 23.81
C VAL A 1020 -34.02 -27.59 24.52
N MET A 1021 -32.90 -27.12 24.02
CA MET A 1021 -32.16 -25.99 24.60
C MET A 1021 -32.89 -24.64 24.44
N GLY A 1022 -33.88 -24.54 23.55
CA GLY A 1022 -34.64 -23.32 23.31
C GLY A 1022 -33.81 -22.23 22.61
N ILE A 1023 -32.92 -22.64 21.70
CA ILE A 1023 -31.98 -21.74 21.00
C ILE A 1023 -32.22 -21.74 19.48
N PRO A 1024 -31.93 -20.65 18.77
CA PRO A 1024 -32.02 -20.60 17.31
C PRO A 1024 -30.91 -21.40 16.62
N GLU A 1025 -31.14 -21.75 15.35
CA GLU A 1025 -30.27 -22.63 14.55
C GLU A 1025 -28.84 -22.09 14.33
N TRP A 1026 -28.61 -20.79 14.45
CA TRP A 1026 -27.28 -20.18 14.27
C TRP A 1026 -26.42 -20.14 15.55
N MET A 1027 -26.96 -20.51 16.72
CA MET A 1027 -26.23 -20.57 17.99
C MET A 1027 -25.58 -21.94 18.26
N LEU A 1028 -25.94 -22.97 17.50
CA LEU A 1028 -25.32 -24.30 17.56
C LEU A 1028 -25.14 -24.84 16.14
N THR A 1029 -23.90 -24.93 15.68
CA THR A 1029 -23.55 -25.47 14.36
C THR A 1029 -22.59 -26.65 14.47
N VAL A 1030 -22.44 -27.42 13.38
CA VAL A 1030 -21.56 -28.60 13.32
C VAL A 1030 -20.68 -28.51 12.09
N ASP A 1031 -19.40 -28.83 12.20
CA ASP A 1031 -18.57 -29.06 11.01
C ASP A 1031 -18.76 -30.52 10.54
N SER A 1032 -19.47 -30.68 9.42
CA SER A 1032 -19.80 -31.99 8.86
C SER A 1032 -18.57 -32.81 8.43
N ARG A 1033 -17.46 -32.15 8.08
CA ARG A 1033 -16.21 -32.79 7.62
C ARG A 1033 -15.45 -33.47 8.76
N GLN A 1034 -15.61 -32.97 9.99
CA GLN A 1034 -14.92 -33.49 11.17
C GLN A 1034 -15.72 -34.57 11.90
N THR A 1035 -16.78 -35.08 11.27
CA THR A 1035 -17.59 -36.16 11.83
C THR A 1035 -16.91 -37.52 11.61
N LYS A 1036 -16.76 -38.31 12.66
CA LYS A 1036 -16.14 -39.64 12.60
C LYS A 1036 -17.06 -40.69 13.20
N ILE A 1037 -17.21 -41.82 12.51
CA ILE A 1037 -17.93 -42.98 13.04
C ILE A 1037 -16.93 -43.82 13.84
N LEU A 1038 -17.24 -44.07 15.10
CA LEU A 1038 -16.42 -44.83 16.03
C LEU A 1038 -17.11 -46.15 16.40
N HIS A 1039 -16.34 -47.09 16.96
CA HIS A 1039 -16.82 -48.36 17.52
C HIS A 1039 -17.74 -49.16 16.59
N GLY A 1040 -17.31 -49.38 15.34
CA GLY A 1040 -18.04 -50.24 14.38
C GLY A 1040 -19.42 -49.74 13.98
N GLY A 1041 -19.69 -48.43 14.11
CA GLY A 1041 -20.99 -47.83 13.77
C GLY A 1041 -21.86 -47.46 14.97
N ALA A 1042 -21.47 -47.83 16.19
CA ALA A 1042 -22.25 -47.57 17.41
C ALA A 1042 -22.16 -46.10 17.89
N CYS A 1043 -21.05 -45.42 17.61
CA CYS A 1043 -20.78 -44.07 18.08
C CYS A 1043 -20.50 -43.11 16.93
N MET A 1044 -20.82 -41.83 17.13
CA MET A 1044 -20.43 -40.74 16.24
C MET A 1044 -19.74 -39.64 17.04
N GLN A 1045 -18.53 -39.28 16.64
CA GLN A 1045 -17.83 -38.07 17.10
C GLN A 1045 -18.17 -36.93 16.16
N ILE A 1046 -18.60 -35.79 16.71
CA ILE A 1046 -18.98 -34.59 15.97
C ILE A 1046 -18.27 -33.36 16.56
N LEU A 1047 -17.85 -32.42 15.71
CA LEU A 1047 -17.29 -31.14 16.13
C LEU A 1047 -18.42 -30.11 16.21
N LEU A 1048 -18.77 -29.68 17.42
CA LEU A 1048 -19.81 -28.69 17.68
C LEU A 1048 -19.20 -27.30 17.86
N HIS A 1049 -19.89 -26.30 17.34
CA HIS A 1049 -19.62 -24.88 17.55
C HIS A 1049 -20.79 -24.26 18.31
N PHE A 1050 -20.52 -23.79 19.53
CA PHE A 1050 -21.46 -23.03 20.34
C PHE A 1050 -21.20 -21.55 20.10
N LYS A 1051 -22.17 -20.87 19.45
CA LYS A 1051 -22.04 -19.49 18.98
C LYS A 1051 -22.98 -18.54 19.75
N GLY A 1052 -22.60 -17.26 19.83
CA GLY A 1052 -23.38 -16.20 20.46
C GLY A 1052 -22.90 -15.78 21.86
N PRO A 1053 -23.60 -14.81 22.49
CA PRO A 1053 -23.13 -14.18 23.74
C PRO A 1053 -23.10 -15.11 24.94
N ILE A 1054 -23.90 -16.18 24.91
CA ILE A 1054 -24.02 -17.18 25.98
C ILE A 1054 -23.35 -18.51 25.64
N ALA A 1055 -22.40 -18.55 24.70
CA ALA A 1055 -21.74 -19.79 24.23
C ALA A 1055 -21.27 -20.71 25.36
N ASN A 1056 -20.67 -20.16 26.43
CA ASN A 1056 -20.25 -20.92 27.62
C ASN A 1056 -21.41 -21.67 28.27
N LYS A 1057 -22.56 -21.02 28.41
CA LYS A 1057 -23.77 -21.62 28.98
C LYS A 1057 -24.34 -22.69 28.04
N LEU A 1058 -24.33 -22.44 26.73
CA LEU A 1058 -24.79 -23.40 25.73
C LEU A 1058 -23.97 -24.70 25.79
N GLU A 1059 -22.65 -24.60 25.89
CA GLU A 1059 -21.76 -25.75 26.01
C GLU A 1059 -22.03 -26.56 27.28
N GLN A 1060 -22.19 -25.89 28.42
CA GLN A 1060 -22.47 -26.53 29.71
C GLN A 1060 -23.86 -27.21 29.72
N ASP A 1061 -24.89 -26.51 29.23
CA ASP A 1061 -26.25 -27.04 29.16
C ASP A 1061 -26.34 -28.19 28.15
N PHE A 1062 -25.59 -28.14 27.05
CA PHE A 1062 -25.48 -29.26 26.11
C PHE A 1062 -24.84 -30.48 26.79
N SER A 1063 -23.73 -30.28 27.50
CA SER A 1063 -23.05 -31.36 28.23
C SER A 1063 -23.98 -31.99 29.29
N ARG A 1064 -24.79 -31.19 29.99
CA ARG A 1064 -25.83 -31.67 30.92
C ARG A 1064 -26.96 -32.40 30.20
N LEU A 1065 -27.44 -31.87 29.08
CA LEU A 1065 -28.51 -32.47 28.29
C LEU A 1065 -28.12 -33.85 27.76
N ILE A 1066 -26.91 -34.00 27.24
CA ILE A 1066 -26.43 -35.26 26.67
C ILE A 1066 -26.10 -36.31 27.75
N SER A 1067 -25.67 -35.89 28.94
CA SER A 1067 -25.38 -36.79 30.06
C SER A 1067 -26.63 -37.24 30.82
N THR A 1068 -27.60 -36.35 31.05
CA THR A 1068 -28.81 -36.64 31.83
C THR A 1068 -30.03 -36.97 30.97
N GLY A 1069 -30.00 -36.66 29.68
CA GLY A 1069 -31.13 -36.78 28.74
C GLY A 1069 -32.23 -35.74 28.95
N ARG A 1070 -32.04 -34.74 29.83
CA ARG A 1070 -33.07 -33.79 30.25
C ARG A 1070 -32.52 -32.39 30.55
N LEU A 1071 -33.29 -31.33 30.23
CA LEU A 1071 -32.97 -29.94 30.54
C LEU A 1071 -34.23 -29.12 30.90
N ASP A 1072 -34.47 -28.88 32.20
CA ASP A 1072 -35.74 -28.33 32.71
C ASP A 1072 -36.02 -26.87 32.37
N SER A 1073 -34.98 -26.04 32.18
CA SER A 1073 -35.09 -24.63 31.75
C SER A 1073 -34.46 -24.42 30.36
N PRO A 1074 -34.96 -23.48 29.54
CA PRO A 1074 -34.28 -23.11 28.30
C PRO A 1074 -32.92 -22.46 28.59
N SER A 1075 -31.95 -22.71 27.71
CA SER A 1075 -30.61 -22.12 27.81
C SER A 1075 -30.64 -20.63 27.49
N LEU A 1076 -31.41 -20.24 26.47
CA LEU A 1076 -31.62 -18.84 26.08
C LEU A 1076 -32.88 -18.28 26.77
N TYR A 1077 -32.71 -17.14 27.43
CA TYR A 1077 -33.82 -16.40 28.02
C TYR A 1077 -34.32 -15.34 27.03
N ILE A 1078 -35.62 -15.33 26.75
CA ILE A 1078 -36.26 -14.39 25.82
C ILE A 1078 -37.25 -13.53 26.61
N HIS A 1079 -36.98 -12.23 26.71
CA HIS A 1079 -37.80 -11.28 27.47
C HIS A 1079 -39.25 -11.26 26.97
N GLY A 1080 -40.20 -11.50 27.88
CA GLY A 1080 -41.64 -11.47 27.55
C GLY A 1080 -42.17 -12.71 26.81
N PHE A 1081 -41.35 -13.75 26.62
CA PHE A 1081 -41.76 -14.98 25.94
C PHE A 1081 -41.40 -16.22 26.77
N ILE A 1082 -42.39 -17.08 27.00
CA ILE A 1082 -42.22 -18.38 27.66
C ILE A 1082 -42.85 -19.45 26.77
N ASP A 1083 -42.03 -20.39 26.28
CA ASP A 1083 -42.53 -21.53 25.52
C ASP A 1083 -43.04 -22.62 26.46
N THR A 1084 -44.35 -22.61 26.73
CA THR A 1084 -45.01 -23.63 27.56
C THR A 1084 -45.05 -25.01 26.91
N LYS A 1085 -44.74 -25.12 25.60
CA LYS A 1085 -44.76 -26.38 24.83
C LYS A 1085 -43.35 -26.91 24.54
N ARG A 1086 -42.31 -26.30 25.12
CA ARG A 1086 -40.91 -26.70 24.91
C ARG A 1086 -40.66 -28.16 25.31
N LYS A 1087 -39.95 -28.91 24.47
CA LYS A 1087 -39.47 -30.25 24.83
C LYS A 1087 -38.37 -30.15 25.88
N VAL A 1088 -38.43 -30.96 26.92
CA VAL A 1088 -37.48 -30.96 28.04
C VAL A 1088 -36.53 -32.16 28.01
N LYS A 1089 -36.83 -33.18 27.21
CA LYS A 1089 -36.05 -34.43 27.11
C LYS A 1089 -35.58 -34.68 25.69
N ILE A 1090 -34.46 -35.39 25.55
CA ILE A 1090 -33.92 -35.84 24.27
C ILE A 1090 -33.65 -37.35 24.30
N SER A 1091 -33.73 -38.01 23.15
CA SER A 1091 -33.55 -39.47 23.04
C SER A 1091 -32.09 -39.91 22.79
N TYR A 1092 -31.17 -38.95 22.64
CA TYR A 1092 -29.75 -39.22 22.37
C TYR A 1092 -28.94 -39.27 23.66
N LYS A 1093 -27.92 -40.12 23.70
CA LYS A 1093 -27.04 -40.32 24.87
C LYS A 1093 -25.58 -40.14 24.48
N GLN A 1094 -24.73 -39.85 25.47
CA GLN A 1094 -23.28 -39.85 25.30
C GLN A 1094 -22.74 -41.25 25.01
N CYS A 1095 -21.78 -41.36 24.10
CA CYS A 1095 -21.13 -42.64 23.80
C CYS A 1095 -20.06 -43.01 24.86
N GLY A 1096 -20.36 -44.01 25.70
CA GLY A 1096 -19.46 -44.72 26.66
C GLY A 1096 -19.23 -44.02 28.02
N LYS A 1097 -19.10 -44.67 29.19
CA LYS A 1097 -18.85 -46.08 29.61
C LYS A 1097 -20.15 -46.90 29.81
N LYS A 1098 -20.14 -48.18 29.41
CA LYS A 1098 -21.09 -49.18 29.92
C LYS A 1098 -20.92 -49.34 31.43
N ASP A 1099 -21.99 -49.11 32.19
CA ASP A 1099 -22.12 -49.63 33.55
C ASP A 1099 -22.33 -51.16 33.44
N PRO A 1100 -21.56 -52.02 34.15
CA PRO A 1100 -21.77 -53.46 34.16
C PRO A 1100 -23.18 -53.89 34.61
N ASN A 1101 -23.95 -52.98 35.21
CA ASN A 1101 -25.26 -53.25 35.82
C ASN A 1101 -26.48 -52.85 34.96
N ASP A 1102 -26.31 -52.43 33.71
CA ASP A 1102 -27.46 -52.03 32.88
C ASP A 1102 -28.23 -53.26 32.36
N ASN A 1103 -29.21 -53.71 33.16
CA ASN A 1103 -30.06 -54.86 32.90
C ASN A 1103 -30.96 -54.63 31.67
N LYS A 1104 -30.70 -55.36 30.59
CA LYS A 1104 -31.62 -55.47 29.45
C LYS A 1104 -32.80 -56.36 29.82
N SER A 1105 -33.96 -55.77 30.06
CA SER A 1105 -35.23 -56.50 30.09
C SER A 1105 -35.81 -56.68 28.68
N ARG A 1106 -35.95 -57.96 28.28
CA ARG A 1106 -36.97 -58.54 27.37
C ARG A 1106 -36.93 -58.16 25.89
N PHE A 1107 -37.31 -59.01 24.93
CA PHE A 1107 -37.53 -60.46 24.77
C PHE A 1107 -37.78 -60.60 23.25
N GLY A 1108 -37.24 -61.63 22.59
CA GLY A 1108 -37.39 -61.79 21.14
C GLY A 1108 -36.82 -63.11 20.67
N TRP A 1109 -37.59 -64.16 20.92
CA TRP A 1109 -37.37 -65.55 20.57
C TRP A 1109 -37.36 -65.70 19.03
N PHE A 1110 -36.30 -66.27 18.43
CA PHE A 1110 -36.37 -67.15 17.26
C PHE A 1110 -35.00 -67.81 17.00
N GLY A 1111 -35.02 -69.15 17.03
CA GLY A 1111 -34.47 -69.99 15.96
C GLY A 1111 -32.96 -70.13 15.79
N SER A 1112 -32.44 -71.22 16.33
CA SER A 1112 -31.17 -71.92 16.06
C SER A 1112 -30.56 -71.83 14.65
N GLY A 1113 -29.22 -71.80 14.60
CA GLY A 1113 -28.42 -72.10 13.41
C GLY A 1113 -26.92 -72.08 13.72
N SER A 1114 -26.43 -73.12 14.39
CA SER A 1114 -25.02 -73.33 14.76
C SER A 1114 -24.11 -73.48 13.55
N TYR A 1115 -22.97 -72.79 13.51
CA TYR A 1115 -21.70 -73.37 13.02
C TYR A 1115 -20.52 -72.72 13.75
N LYS A 1116 -19.82 -73.55 14.52
CA LYS A 1116 -18.51 -73.28 15.11
C LYS A 1116 -17.44 -73.58 14.06
N PHE A 1117 -16.46 -72.68 13.92
CA PHE A 1117 -15.11 -73.07 13.55
C PHE A 1117 -14.13 -72.40 14.52
N SER A 1118 -13.50 -73.23 15.36
CA SER A 1118 -12.13 -73.01 15.84
C SER A 1118 -11.17 -73.38 14.68
N ALA A 1119 -9.92 -72.95 14.58
CA ALA A 1119 -8.95 -72.64 15.62
C ALA A 1119 -7.79 -71.79 15.04
N SER A 1120 -7.03 -71.22 15.97
CA SER A 1120 -5.59 -70.92 15.96
C SER A 1120 -4.80 -70.89 14.63
N GLN A 1121 -3.99 -69.84 14.44
CA GLN A 1121 -2.56 -69.93 14.73
C GLN A 1121 -1.87 -68.57 14.85
N ILE A 1122 -0.86 -68.60 15.71
CA ILE A 1122 0.09 -67.55 16.10
C ILE A 1122 1.16 -67.43 15.02
N SER A 1123 1.62 -66.20 14.74
CA SER A 1123 3.00 -65.94 14.33
C SER A 1123 3.40 -64.52 14.69
N LEU A 1124 4.32 -64.44 15.67
CA LEU A 1124 5.17 -63.28 15.97
C LEU A 1124 6.07 -62.99 14.76
N VAL A 1125 6.22 -61.71 14.39
CA VAL A 1125 7.47 -61.19 13.78
C VAL A 1125 7.81 -59.84 14.42
N PHE A 1126 9.07 -59.75 14.81
CA PHE A 1126 9.75 -58.67 15.50
C PHE A 1126 9.81 -57.36 14.69
N VAL A 1127 9.70 -56.24 15.43
CA VAL A 1127 9.96 -54.87 14.98
C VAL A 1127 11.46 -54.58 15.07
N ILE A 1128 12.06 -54.09 13.98
CA ILE A 1128 13.37 -53.41 13.98
C ILE A 1128 13.12 -51.92 13.77
N LEU A 1129 13.57 -51.12 14.74
CA LEU A 1129 13.69 -49.66 14.70
C LEU A 1129 14.87 -49.27 13.81
N ILE A 1130 14.65 -48.39 12.84
CA ILE A 1130 15.70 -47.54 12.27
C ILE A 1130 15.22 -46.09 12.32
N GLN A 1131 16.06 -45.29 12.95
CA GLN A 1131 15.98 -43.86 13.16
C GLN A 1131 17.09 -43.24 12.31
N SER A 1132 16.75 -42.31 11.42
CA SER A 1132 17.72 -41.39 10.82
C SER A 1132 17.05 -40.08 10.41
N CYS A 1133 17.47 -38.99 11.04
CA CYS A 1133 17.45 -37.66 10.46
C CYS A 1133 18.34 -37.63 9.20
N VAL A 1134 17.87 -37.00 8.12
CA VAL A 1134 18.31 -35.70 7.59
C VAL A 1134 17.13 -35.11 6.82
#